data_AF-A0A5A8CTE0-F1
#
_entry.id   AF-A0A5A8CTE0-F1
#
_cell.length_a   1.000
_cell.length_b   1.000
_cell.length_c   1.000
_cell.angle_alpha   90.00
_cell.angle_beta   90.00
_cell.angle_gamma   90.00
#
_symmetry.space_group_name_H-M   'P 1'
#
loop_
_entity.id
_entity.type
_entity.pdbx_description
1 polymer ?
#
loop_
_entity_poly.entity_id
_entity_poly.type
_entity_poly.pdbx_seq_one_letter_code
_entity_poly.pdbx_strand_id
1 'polypeptide(L)'
;MHPPAPRLGAALANPVGIDPEVFCGINDLAYKWSIRALPERAPLVESFDSLRLGSECNRSRPSAGAAPRSLASRLPTHGRDYVFGPGALGAATAYYVDFSTGDDEGPGTAARPFQTAYRALGACRAFKAEQADSVAPCQIVLRGGTQPFSRPLDLNAGDSGLTIAAFPGEQPEVSLGVELAGLQWEQAPGMTGFSAPKPGVNGVDGLASADPSGNITASVPGVTLLGRTGNTSGCQALCEKLPLCTSWTWHDAQQGAFALACLAHTDGVWQPTRQSGHTSGQRLNVWRADVSRFRLQPFAQLWRGKDGGFRRQSRARFPSANPEVFGLWTAPETGWVPAARAWAPPVARPDAVEVDISSPLNNGTHFPTFPMGVGGPGDGFFHPPRSYWTIKDPVGGGGSTYRVPSGFEWDEATWTDKTWTHSPTGKGAVVGAYQGGHWGSWVFEVDGVDQASKTVSFGRGGFQEARGSKSGGELYVENVLEELDSPGEWFFDADAQMLYYYPNSTSAPPQGDSLVAAQGKYAIRISGTQRQPVVNVTISGLTFAHADATYLDDYYVPSSGDYAVHRGGVVSAEGVRGLAVENCAFRSPGGNAIVVAGFARDVAISGNEIAWAGESGILILGDCLLVDCTNGDQPRGVLVEKNLIREFGIYNQQSAAVFIAKSASVVIDRLVAFNGPRQGTVWNDGAFGGHEIRDSAIYMTVRSTGDCGPIYAWMRTVYLHDGPDGSPRLQPAESVVHNSVILTNWHGVWPIDLDDGSAFVSARGNALAWGGFKNYLGHSKSSTGNVYVYPDAQRAPPPPQGSGADQSVAGFFTEPYCASTAGQQLGQSGWGETWANNTCFIHSSNVYSLGNCYVPDWQQLVPLTANNSFFTDSGTATFSCGLHLGMDLQQWQAIGEDAGSTVATTPSLSAAVEAANRVLQW
;
A
#
# COMPACT_ATOMS: atom_id res chain seq x y z
N MET A 1 -14.30 -0.83 17.67
CA MET A 1 -15.19 -1.54 16.73
C MET A 1 -14.81 -1.14 15.30
N HIS A 2 -14.31 -2.08 14.50
CA HIS A 2 -14.15 -1.88 13.06
C HIS A 2 -15.55 -1.83 12.42
N PRO A 3 -15.85 -0.85 11.55
CA PRO A 3 -17.04 -0.99 10.73
C PRO A 3 -16.85 -2.23 9.84
N PRO A 4 -17.94 -2.90 9.42
CA PRO A 4 -17.83 -3.84 8.31
C PRO A 4 -17.07 -3.14 7.17
N ALA A 5 -16.16 -3.86 6.52
CA ALA A 5 -15.53 -3.37 5.30
C ALA A 5 -16.64 -2.76 4.40
N PRO A 6 -16.40 -1.59 3.77
CA PRO A 6 -17.37 -1.02 2.85
C PRO A 6 -17.83 -2.12 1.90
N ARG A 7 -19.11 -2.11 1.50
CA ARG A 7 -19.61 -2.98 0.45
C ARG A 7 -18.86 -2.62 -0.84
N LEU A 8 -17.67 -3.21 -1.00
CA LEU A 8 -16.85 -3.12 -2.19
C LEU A 8 -17.72 -3.60 -3.35
N GLY A 9 -17.78 -2.83 -4.44
CA GLY A 9 -18.44 -3.28 -5.66
C GLY A 9 -17.96 -4.70 -6.00
N ALA A 10 -18.87 -5.68 -5.96
CA ALA A 10 -18.54 -7.10 -6.04
C ALA A 10 -17.88 -7.51 -7.37
N ALA A 11 -17.97 -6.65 -8.41
CA ALA A 11 -17.52 -6.97 -9.75
C ALA A 11 -15.99 -6.91 -9.95
N LEU A 12 -15.29 -5.91 -9.41
CA LEU A 12 -13.87 -5.66 -9.79
C LEU A 12 -12.84 -6.49 -9.01
N ALA A 13 -13.23 -7.10 -7.89
CA ALA A 13 -12.28 -7.73 -6.97
C ALA A 13 -12.13 -9.25 -7.14
N ASN A 14 -13.12 -9.89 -7.76
CA ASN A 14 -13.21 -11.33 -7.81
C ASN A 14 -12.84 -11.88 -9.18
N PRO A 15 -12.20 -13.07 -9.21
CA PRO A 15 -12.08 -13.81 -10.44
C PRO A 15 -13.50 -14.17 -10.96
N VAL A 16 -13.74 -13.90 -12.23
CA VAL A 16 -14.95 -14.22 -12.98
C VAL A 16 -14.79 -15.58 -13.64
N GLY A 17 -15.89 -16.33 -13.72
CA GLY A 17 -15.90 -17.66 -14.35
C GLY A 17 -15.46 -18.79 -13.42
N ILE A 18 -15.17 -18.49 -12.15
CA ILE A 18 -14.75 -19.47 -11.15
C ILE A 18 -15.95 -19.99 -10.36
N ASP A 19 -15.98 -21.30 -10.14
CA ASP A 19 -16.99 -21.92 -9.28
C ASP A 19 -16.90 -21.37 -7.84
N PRO A 20 -18.03 -20.94 -7.24
CA PRO A 20 -18.04 -20.40 -5.88
C PRO A 20 -17.41 -21.33 -4.83
N GLU A 21 -17.52 -22.66 -4.98
CA GLU A 21 -16.91 -23.62 -4.05
C GLU A 21 -15.38 -23.54 -4.10
N VAL A 22 -14.78 -23.44 -5.29
CA VAL A 22 -13.34 -23.27 -5.48
C VAL A 22 -12.90 -21.93 -4.88
N PHE A 23 -13.57 -20.84 -5.27
CA PHE A 23 -13.24 -19.50 -4.79
C PHE A 23 -13.24 -19.44 -3.26
N CYS A 24 -14.31 -19.94 -2.64
CA CYS A 24 -14.44 -19.97 -1.19
C CYS A 24 -13.46 -20.94 -0.53
N GLY A 25 -13.16 -22.07 -1.15
CA GLY A 25 -12.17 -23.02 -0.63
C GLY A 25 -10.75 -22.47 -0.63
N ILE A 26 -10.35 -21.75 -1.67
CA ILE A 26 -9.04 -21.08 -1.75
C ILE A 26 -8.94 -19.91 -0.77
N ASN A 27 -9.99 -19.10 -0.63
CA ASN A 27 -10.01 -18.03 0.37
C ASN A 27 -10.03 -18.59 1.81
N ASP A 28 -10.75 -19.69 2.07
CA ASP A 28 -10.68 -20.37 3.37
C ASP A 28 -9.27 -20.92 3.65
N LEU A 29 -8.58 -21.44 2.63
CA LEU A 29 -7.20 -21.90 2.74
C LEU A 29 -6.27 -20.74 3.11
N ALA A 30 -6.37 -19.60 2.40
CA ALA A 30 -5.58 -18.41 2.71
C ALA A 30 -5.83 -17.90 4.13
N TYR A 31 -7.08 -17.85 4.58
CA TYR A 31 -7.42 -17.45 5.95
C TYR A 31 -6.84 -18.39 7.01
N LYS A 32 -6.97 -19.71 6.80
CA LYS A 32 -6.36 -20.71 7.70
C LYS A 32 -4.84 -20.62 7.69
N TRP A 33 -4.23 -20.33 6.54
CA TRP A 33 -2.80 -20.12 6.42
C TRP A 33 -2.34 -18.87 7.17
N SER A 34 -3.09 -17.77 7.08
CA SER A 34 -2.83 -16.56 7.88
C SER A 34 -2.84 -16.85 9.39
N ILE A 35 -3.79 -17.67 9.86
CA ILE A 35 -3.82 -18.13 11.26
C ILE A 35 -2.63 -19.03 11.58
N ARG A 36 -2.20 -19.91 10.67
CA ARG A 36 -1.00 -20.74 10.87
C ARG A 36 0.28 -19.91 10.92
N ALA A 37 0.36 -18.87 10.10
CA ALA A 37 1.48 -17.94 10.07
C ALA A 37 1.54 -17.11 11.37
N LEU A 38 0.39 -16.65 11.87
CA LEU A 38 0.28 -15.79 13.07
C LEU A 38 -0.70 -16.37 14.11
N PRO A 39 -0.40 -17.54 14.72
CA PRO A 39 -1.31 -18.23 15.63
C PRO A 39 -1.64 -17.40 16.88
N GLU A 40 -0.72 -16.55 17.32
CA GLU A 40 -0.89 -15.61 18.43
C GLU A 40 -1.97 -14.54 18.19
N ARG A 41 -2.31 -14.28 16.92
CA ARG A 41 -3.30 -13.27 16.49
C ARG A 41 -4.63 -13.89 16.08
N ALA A 42 -4.79 -15.19 16.24
CA ALA A 42 -6.06 -15.86 15.97
C ALA A 42 -7.22 -15.18 16.75
N PRO A 43 -8.39 -14.97 16.13
CA PRO A 43 -8.80 -15.52 14.84
C PRO A 43 -8.48 -14.66 13.60
N LEU A 44 -7.73 -13.55 13.68
CA LEU A 44 -7.45 -12.67 12.53
C LEU A 44 -8.71 -12.25 11.75
N VAL A 45 -9.64 -11.59 12.44
CA VAL A 45 -10.93 -11.17 11.85
C VAL A 45 -10.74 -10.28 10.62
N GLU A 46 -9.67 -9.48 10.61
CA GLU A 46 -9.29 -8.60 9.51
C GLU A 46 -8.94 -9.41 8.25
N SER A 47 -8.25 -10.54 8.41
CA SER A 47 -7.98 -11.47 7.31
C SER A 47 -9.27 -12.12 6.80
N PHE A 48 -10.14 -12.57 7.71
CA PHE A 48 -11.46 -13.12 7.37
C PHE A 48 -12.31 -12.13 6.54
N ASP A 49 -12.35 -10.87 7.00
CA ASP A 49 -13.12 -9.80 6.35
C ASP A 49 -12.50 -9.43 4.98
N SER A 50 -11.17 -9.33 4.90
CA SER A 50 -10.48 -9.00 3.65
C SER A 50 -10.69 -10.06 2.57
N LEU A 51 -10.73 -11.34 2.95
CA LEU A 51 -11.01 -12.49 2.07
C LEU A 51 -12.50 -12.69 1.80
N ARG A 52 -13.35 -11.81 2.33
CA ARG A 52 -14.80 -11.74 2.07
C ARG A 52 -15.56 -13.02 2.40
N LEU A 53 -15.04 -13.80 3.34
CA LEU A 53 -15.60 -15.11 3.68
C LEU A 53 -17.03 -15.01 4.22
N GLY A 54 -17.36 -13.93 4.94
CA GLY A 54 -18.71 -13.70 5.44
C GLY A 54 -19.70 -13.29 4.34
N SER A 55 -19.32 -12.31 3.51
CA SER A 55 -20.21 -11.71 2.52
C SER A 55 -20.40 -12.53 1.25
N GLU A 56 -19.36 -13.27 0.83
CA GLU A 56 -19.36 -13.98 -0.45
C GLU A 56 -19.37 -15.51 -0.29
N CYS A 57 -18.87 -16.01 0.84
CA CYS A 57 -18.79 -17.45 1.11
C CYS A 57 -19.73 -17.93 2.21
N ASN A 58 -20.59 -17.05 2.72
CA ASN A 58 -21.56 -17.34 3.78
C ASN A 58 -20.91 -18.04 5.00
N ARG A 59 -19.65 -17.70 5.31
CA ARG A 59 -18.95 -18.21 6.48
C ARG A 59 -19.34 -17.39 7.70
N SER A 60 -19.47 -18.04 8.84
CA SER A 60 -19.71 -17.34 10.10
C SER A 60 -18.49 -16.50 10.47
N ARG A 61 -18.67 -15.18 10.54
CA ARG A 61 -17.61 -14.26 10.99
C ARG A 61 -17.20 -14.63 12.42
N PRO A 62 -15.92 -14.92 12.68
CA PRO A 62 -15.46 -15.21 14.04
C PRO A 62 -15.68 -13.99 14.95
N SER A 63 -15.97 -14.22 16.22
CA SER A 63 -15.96 -13.13 17.19
C SER A 63 -14.52 -12.61 17.30
N ALA A 64 -14.33 -11.30 17.23
CA ALA A 64 -13.05 -10.71 17.60
C ALA A 64 -12.69 -11.22 19.00
N GLY A 65 -11.55 -11.92 19.10
CA GLY A 65 -11.00 -12.27 20.41
C GLY A 65 -10.79 -11.00 21.24
N ALA A 66 -10.55 -11.14 22.54
CA ALA A 66 -9.94 -10.04 23.27
C ALA A 66 -8.70 -9.56 22.49
N ALA A 67 -8.47 -8.24 22.41
CA ALA A 67 -7.29 -7.68 21.75
C ALA A 67 -6.06 -8.52 22.11
N PRO A 68 -5.18 -8.84 21.15
CA PRO A 68 -4.08 -9.78 21.38
C PRO A 68 -3.39 -9.42 22.70
N ARG A 69 -3.39 -10.38 23.63
CA ARG A 69 -2.63 -10.22 24.88
C ARG A 69 -1.22 -9.84 24.50
N SER A 70 -0.64 -8.83 25.15
CA SER A 70 0.69 -8.31 24.79
C SER A 70 1.63 -9.47 24.45
N LEU A 71 2.13 -9.48 23.21
CA LEU A 71 3.12 -10.46 22.76
C LEU A 71 4.39 -10.43 23.62
N ALA A 72 4.59 -9.36 24.40
CA ALA A 72 5.58 -9.26 25.47
C ALA A 72 5.57 -10.44 26.48
N SER A 73 4.48 -11.22 26.57
CA SER A 73 4.37 -12.36 27.49
C SER A 73 4.87 -13.70 26.92
N ARG A 74 5.21 -13.78 25.63
CA ARG A 74 5.71 -15.01 24.98
C ARG A 74 6.78 -14.67 23.94
N LEU A 75 7.99 -14.37 24.41
CA LEU A 75 9.19 -14.28 23.58
C LEU A 75 9.49 -15.65 22.94
N PRO A 76 9.49 -15.79 21.60
CA PRO A 76 10.07 -16.96 20.96
C PRO A 76 11.59 -16.86 21.07
N THR A 77 12.20 -17.85 21.72
CA THR A 77 13.66 -18.07 21.68
C THR A 77 14.05 -18.51 20.27
N HIS A 78 14.47 -17.58 19.42
CA HIS A 78 15.21 -17.96 18.21
C HIS A 78 16.56 -18.55 18.64
N GLY A 79 16.97 -19.66 18.01
CA GLY A 79 18.20 -20.43 18.31
C GLY A 79 19.53 -19.72 17.98
N ARG A 80 19.63 -18.43 18.27
CA ARG A 80 20.87 -17.72 18.54
C ARG A 80 20.73 -17.18 19.95
N ASP A 81 21.73 -17.37 20.80
CA ASP A 81 21.78 -16.83 22.17
C ASP A 81 21.73 -15.29 22.16
N TYR A 82 20.56 -14.72 21.87
CA TYR A 82 20.23 -13.32 22.13
C TYR A 82 19.68 -13.26 23.55
N VAL A 83 20.24 -12.34 24.33
CA VAL A 83 20.06 -12.19 25.77
C VAL A 83 18.61 -11.79 26.09
N PHE A 84 17.69 -12.74 26.03
CA PHE A 84 16.29 -12.63 26.45
C PHE A 84 15.89 -13.85 27.28
N GLY A 85 16.73 -14.20 28.25
CA GLY A 85 16.36 -15.11 29.34
C GLY A 85 15.89 -14.31 30.56
N PRO A 86 14.94 -14.81 31.37
CA PRO A 86 14.59 -14.26 32.69
C PRO A 86 15.76 -14.15 33.69
N GLY A 87 16.97 -14.56 33.29
CA GLY A 87 18.22 -14.48 34.07
C GLY A 87 19.15 -13.30 33.73
N ALA A 88 18.82 -12.45 32.75
CA ALA A 88 19.66 -11.29 32.38
C ALA A 88 19.21 -9.95 33.01
N LEU A 89 18.20 -9.96 33.88
CA LEU A 89 17.72 -8.79 34.63
C LEU A 89 18.64 -8.39 35.81
N GLY A 90 19.83 -8.96 35.92
CA GLY A 90 20.75 -8.72 37.03
C GLY A 90 21.70 -7.51 36.87
N ALA A 91 21.79 -6.87 35.70
CA ALA A 91 22.84 -5.85 35.43
C ALA A 91 22.40 -4.62 34.61
N ALA A 92 21.15 -4.49 34.19
CA ALA A 92 20.67 -3.35 33.38
C ALA A 92 20.02 -2.25 34.24
N THR A 93 20.40 -0.99 34.02
CA THR A 93 19.73 0.17 34.65
C THR A 93 18.43 0.46 33.90
N ALA A 94 17.32 0.67 34.61
CA ALA A 94 16.01 0.96 34.02
C ALA A 94 15.43 2.28 34.51
N TYR A 95 14.98 3.11 33.57
CA TYR A 95 14.26 4.35 33.82
C TYR A 95 12.83 4.27 33.31
N TYR A 96 11.88 4.66 34.15
CA TYR A 96 10.46 4.55 33.87
C TYR A 96 9.91 5.91 33.44
N VAL A 97 8.97 5.90 32.50
CA VAL A 97 8.36 7.10 31.94
C VAL A 97 6.84 7.00 32.04
N ASP A 98 6.21 8.00 32.63
CA ASP A 98 4.77 8.17 32.68
C ASP A 98 4.47 9.65 32.45
N PHE A 99 3.92 10.00 31.28
CA PHE A 99 3.64 11.39 30.95
C PHE A 99 2.63 12.06 31.91
N SER A 100 1.70 11.27 32.46
CA SER A 100 0.58 11.78 33.25
C SER A 100 0.93 11.99 34.73
N THR A 101 1.84 11.18 35.28
CA THR A 101 2.20 11.20 36.71
C THR A 101 3.68 11.43 36.99
N GLY A 102 4.53 11.39 35.96
CA GLY A 102 5.97 11.52 36.08
C GLY A 102 6.47 12.95 36.28
N ASP A 103 7.74 13.05 36.66
CA ASP A 103 8.46 14.30 36.93
C ASP A 103 9.89 14.19 36.41
N ASP A 104 10.26 15.04 35.44
CA ASP A 104 11.59 15.02 34.81
C ASP A 104 12.72 15.50 35.74
N GLU A 105 12.38 16.17 36.85
CA GLU A 105 13.31 16.51 37.94
C GLU A 105 13.48 15.36 38.94
N GLY A 106 12.68 14.29 38.80
CA GLY A 106 12.70 13.11 39.64
C GLY A 106 13.86 12.14 39.37
N PRO A 107 13.86 10.97 40.02
CA PRO A 107 14.91 9.96 39.86
C PRO A 107 14.65 8.96 38.71
N GLY A 108 13.46 8.96 38.10
CA GLY A 108 13.11 8.03 37.00
C GLY A 108 12.89 6.58 37.44
N THR A 109 12.58 6.33 38.72
CA THR A 109 12.30 4.97 39.23
C THR A 109 10.86 4.55 38.94
N ALA A 110 10.53 3.26 39.06
CA ALA A 110 9.17 2.77 38.84
C ALA A 110 8.11 3.47 39.72
N ALA A 111 8.49 3.90 40.93
CA ALA A 111 7.61 4.61 41.86
C ALA A 111 7.59 6.13 41.65
N ARG A 112 8.62 6.70 41.01
CA ARG A 112 8.74 8.12 40.68
C ARG A 112 9.31 8.24 39.26
N PRO A 113 8.49 7.93 38.24
CA PRO A 113 8.93 7.90 36.85
C PRO A 113 9.30 9.30 36.36
N PHE A 114 10.12 9.37 35.31
CA PHE A 114 10.27 10.58 34.52
C PHE A 114 8.97 10.90 33.79
N GLN A 115 8.77 12.16 33.44
CA GLN A 115 7.64 12.57 32.63
C GLN A 115 7.87 12.25 31.15
N THR A 116 9.11 12.36 30.67
CA THR A 116 9.41 12.23 29.23
C THR A 116 10.48 11.18 28.91
N ALA A 117 10.34 10.56 27.73
CA ALA A 117 11.35 9.65 27.19
C ALA A 117 12.68 10.36 26.89
N TYR A 118 12.66 11.67 26.63
CA TYR A 118 13.87 12.47 26.41
C TYR A 118 14.73 12.55 27.67
N ARG A 119 14.10 12.74 28.84
CA ARG A 119 14.78 12.74 30.13
C ARG A 119 15.37 11.37 30.45
N ALA A 120 14.60 10.30 30.19
CA ALA A 120 15.06 8.92 30.36
C ALA A 120 16.27 8.58 29.47
N LEU A 121 16.27 9.00 28.20
CA LEU A 121 17.42 8.85 27.31
C LEU A 121 18.65 9.61 27.84
N GLY A 122 18.46 10.85 28.32
CA GLY A 122 19.52 11.61 28.98
C GLY A 122 20.10 10.90 30.20
N ALA A 123 19.25 10.26 31.01
CA ALA A 123 19.68 9.46 32.16
C ALA A 123 20.46 8.20 31.75
N CYS A 124 20.02 7.49 30.69
CA CYS A 124 20.79 6.37 30.13
C CYS A 124 22.17 6.82 29.62
N ARG A 125 22.26 7.96 28.96
CA ARG A 125 23.54 8.52 28.49
C ARG A 125 24.46 8.87 29.66
N ALA A 126 23.92 9.46 30.73
CA ALA A 126 24.69 9.76 31.94
C ALA A 126 25.19 8.47 32.62
N PHE A 127 24.33 7.47 32.79
CA PHE A 127 24.70 6.16 33.33
C PHE A 127 25.84 5.51 32.53
N LYS A 128 25.75 5.47 31.20
CA LYS A 128 26.80 4.91 30.33
C LYS A 128 28.12 5.67 30.45
N ALA A 129 28.07 6.99 30.56
CA ALA A 129 29.25 7.81 30.79
C ALA A 129 29.91 7.51 32.14
N GLU A 130 29.12 7.31 33.20
CA GLU A 130 29.62 6.90 34.53
C GLU A 130 30.27 5.52 34.52
N GLN A 131 29.71 4.57 33.75
CA GLN A 131 30.30 3.25 33.56
C GLN A 131 31.53 3.25 32.63
N ALA A 132 31.79 4.35 31.92
CA ALA A 132 32.75 4.42 30.82
C ALA A 132 32.55 3.29 29.77
N ASP A 133 31.29 2.90 29.55
CA ASP A 133 30.90 1.82 28.64
C ASP A 133 29.69 2.26 27.79
N SER A 134 29.94 2.53 26.51
CA SER A 134 28.90 2.97 25.57
C SER A 134 27.90 1.89 25.18
N VAL A 135 28.19 0.61 25.49
CA VAL A 135 27.28 -0.52 25.23
C VAL A 135 26.62 -1.04 26.50
N ALA A 136 26.84 -0.40 27.67
CA ALA A 136 26.24 -0.82 28.93
C ALA A 136 24.71 -0.84 28.81
N PRO A 137 24.05 -1.94 29.23
CA PRO A 137 22.62 -2.12 29.01
C PRO A 137 21.80 -1.10 29.83
N CYS A 138 20.95 -0.34 29.14
CA CYS A 138 20.02 0.60 29.76
C CYS A 138 18.62 0.44 29.18
N GLN A 139 17.59 0.62 30.00
CA GLN A 139 16.20 0.46 29.60
C GLN A 139 15.40 1.74 29.83
N ILE A 140 14.57 2.10 28.86
CA ILE A 140 13.52 3.11 28.96
C ILE A 140 12.19 2.36 28.93
N VAL A 141 11.48 2.35 30.05
CA VAL A 141 10.23 1.61 30.23
C VAL A 141 9.05 2.58 30.26
N LEU A 142 8.25 2.57 29.19
CA LEU A 142 7.07 3.43 29.06
C LEU A 142 5.86 2.79 29.77
N ARG A 143 5.27 3.52 30.71
CA ARG A 143 3.98 3.17 31.35
C ARG A 143 2.82 3.41 30.39
N GLY A 144 1.71 2.71 30.62
CA GLY A 144 0.49 2.80 29.82
C GLY A 144 -0.08 4.21 29.77
N GLY A 145 -0.87 4.46 28.73
CA GLY A 145 -1.37 5.79 28.40
C GLY A 145 -0.60 6.42 27.23
N THR A 146 -0.98 7.65 26.89
CA THR A 146 -0.41 8.39 25.76
C THR A 146 0.88 9.08 26.18
N GLN A 147 1.96 8.80 25.45
CA GLN A 147 3.30 9.34 25.60
C GLN A 147 3.56 10.30 24.42
N PRO A 148 3.37 11.62 24.58
CA PRO A 148 3.54 12.57 23.49
C PRO A 148 5.02 12.75 23.15
N PHE A 149 5.36 12.55 21.88
CA PHE A 149 6.69 12.80 21.34
C PHE A 149 6.63 14.08 20.51
N SER A 150 7.11 15.19 21.09
CA SER A 150 7.17 16.49 20.43
C SER A 150 8.26 16.58 19.35
N ARG A 151 9.18 15.61 19.34
CA ARG A 151 10.25 15.44 18.35
C ARG A 151 10.72 13.98 18.32
N PRO A 152 11.42 13.54 17.26
CA PRO A 152 12.01 12.21 17.24
C PRO A 152 12.98 11.99 18.41
N LEU A 153 13.01 10.76 18.93
CA LEU A 153 14.05 10.28 19.83
C LEU A 153 15.26 9.87 18.97
N ASP A 154 16.23 10.77 18.87
CA ASP A 154 17.44 10.58 18.06
C ASP A 154 18.50 9.78 18.84
N LEU A 155 18.76 8.56 18.37
CA LEU A 155 19.75 7.63 18.89
C LEU A 155 20.99 7.61 17.99
N ASN A 156 22.17 7.60 18.60
CA ASN A 156 23.45 7.49 17.92
C ASN A 156 24.31 6.37 18.53
N ALA A 157 25.57 6.23 18.09
CA ALA A 157 26.45 5.16 18.56
C ALA A 157 26.64 5.12 20.09
N GLY A 158 26.57 6.27 20.78
CA GLY A 158 26.61 6.35 22.24
C GLY A 158 25.38 5.78 22.95
N ASP A 159 24.32 5.50 22.19
CA ASP A 159 23.07 4.91 22.70
C ASP A 159 23.02 3.38 22.51
N SER A 160 24.13 2.75 22.10
CA SER A 160 24.22 1.29 21.95
C SER A 160 23.88 0.53 23.25
N GLY A 161 23.20 -0.61 23.19
CA GLY A 161 22.73 -1.35 24.37
C GLY A 161 21.44 -0.80 24.99
N LEU A 162 20.67 0.02 24.25
CA LEU A 162 19.42 0.61 24.72
C LEU A 162 18.21 -0.28 24.39
N THR A 163 17.36 -0.51 25.39
CA THR A 163 16.01 -1.08 25.20
C THR A 163 14.96 -0.01 25.48
N ILE A 164 14.03 0.21 24.56
CA ILE A 164 12.85 1.05 24.75
C ILE A 164 11.64 0.13 24.68
N ALA A 165 10.95 -0.06 25.80
CA ALA A 165 9.91 -1.07 25.90
C ALA A 165 8.69 -0.60 26.67
N ALA A 166 7.55 -1.23 26.39
CA ALA A 166 6.38 -1.11 27.23
C ALA A 166 6.61 -1.73 28.61
N PHE A 167 6.01 -1.15 29.64
CA PHE A 167 5.89 -1.80 30.93
C PHE A 167 5.10 -3.12 30.78
N PRO A 168 5.53 -4.24 31.40
CA PRO A 168 4.87 -5.52 31.22
C PRO A 168 3.37 -5.48 31.51
N GLY A 169 2.57 -5.91 30.52
CA GLY A 169 1.10 -5.93 30.60
C GLY A 169 0.41 -4.59 30.31
N GLU A 170 1.17 -3.52 30.09
CA GLU A 170 0.65 -2.22 29.68
C GLU A 170 0.82 -2.01 28.17
N GLN A 171 0.11 -1.01 27.62
CA GLN A 171 0.12 -0.68 26.19
C GLN A 171 0.33 0.84 26.03
N PRO A 172 1.56 1.34 26.15
CA PRO A 172 1.86 2.75 25.91
C PRO A 172 1.64 3.12 24.43
N GLU A 173 1.03 4.28 24.21
CA GLU A 173 0.86 4.87 22.88
C GLU A 173 1.80 6.06 22.72
N VAL A 174 2.84 5.91 21.91
CA VAL A 174 3.71 6.99 21.44
C VAL A 174 2.94 7.81 20.40
N SER A 175 2.48 8.99 20.79
CA SER A 175 1.72 9.90 19.93
C SER A 175 2.63 10.96 19.33
N LEU A 176 2.60 11.10 18.00
CA LEU A 176 3.27 12.17 17.25
C LEU A 176 2.34 13.38 16.95
N GLY A 177 1.17 13.40 17.59
CA GLY A 177 0.20 14.48 17.47
C GLY A 177 -0.05 15.21 18.77
N VAL A 178 -0.67 16.38 18.65
CA VAL A 178 -1.14 17.23 19.75
C VAL A 178 -2.63 17.00 19.95
N GLU A 179 -3.03 16.59 21.15
CA GLU A 179 -4.44 16.50 21.53
C GLU A 179 -5.06 17.89 21.70
N LEU A 180 -6.11 18.16 20.95
CA LEU A 180 -6.87 19.40 20.92
C LEU A 180 -7.99 19.34 21.96
N ALA A 181 -7.65 19.20 23.23
CA ALA A 181 -8.63 19.15 24.32
C ALA A 181 -9.33 20.51 24.50
N GLY A 182 -10.59 20.52 24.91
CA GLY A 182 -11.30 21.74 25.35
C GLY A 182 -11.60 22.77 24.24
N LEU A 183 -11.81 22.32 23.00
CA LEU A 183 -12.20 23.18 21.88
C LEU A 183 -13.55 23.85 22.13
N GLN A 184 -13.63 25.14 21.78
CA GLN A 184 -14.87 25.90 21.80
C GLN A 184 -15.39 26.01 20.37
N TRP A 185 -16.38 25.18 20.05
CA TRP A 185 -16.97 25.13 18.72
C TRP A 185 -18.01 26.22 18.52
N GLU A 186 -17.90 26.93 17.41
CA GLU A 186 -18.93 27.81 16.88
C GLU A 186 -19.31 27.41 15.46
N GLN A 187 -20.50 27.82 15.02
CA GLN A 187 -20.94 27.57 13.65
C GLN A 187 -20.02 28.31 12.67
N ALA A 188 -19.54 27.61 11.64
CA ALA A 188 -18.76 28.25 10.59
C ALA A 188 -19.69 29.18 9.77
N PRO A 189 -19.34 30.48 9.63
CA PRO A 189 -20.17 31.44 8.90
C PRO A 189 -20.44 30.99 7.46
N GLY A 190 -21.71 30.94 7.06
CA GLY A 190 -22.11 30.56 5.70
C GLY A 190 -21.96 29.07 5.36
N MET A 191 -21.52 28.22 6.30
CA MET A 191 -21.30 26.78 6.10
C MET A 191 -22.16 25.91 7.03
N THR A 192 -23.32 26.45 7.44
CA THR A 192 -24.31 25.73 8.26
C THR A 192 -25.72 25.93 7.70
N GLY A 193 -26.56 24.90 7.81
CA GLY A 193 -27.91 24.90 7.26
C GLY A 193 -27.98 24.40 5.82
N PHE A 194 -29.15 24.50 5.19
CA PHE A 194 -29.29 24.11 3.79
C PHE A 194 -28.66 25.14 2.85
N SER A 195 -27.81 24.67 1.96
CA SER A 195 -27.36 25.45 0.81
C SER A 195 -28.55 25.81 -0.07
N ALA A 196 -28.37 26.80 -0.94
CA ALA A 196 -29.35 27.06 -2.00
C ALA A 196 -29.60 25.76 -2.80
N PRO A 197 -30.87 25.41 -3.10
CA PRO A 197 -31.17 24.27 -3.96
C PRO A 197 -30.48 24.44 -5.32
N LYS A 198 -29.84 23.39 -5.82
CA LYS A 198 -29.16 23.34 -7.10
C LYS A 198 -30.10 22.71 -8.15
N PRO A 199 -30.65 23.47 -9.12
CA PRO A 199 -31.44 22.90 -10.20
C PRO A 199 -30.56 22.15 -11.20
N GLY A 200 -31.12 21.13 -11.85
CA GLY A 200 -30.42 20.36 -12.88
C GLY A 200 -29.35 19.41 -12.33
N VAL A 201 -29.43 19.06 -11.04
CA VAL A 201 -28.57 18.03 -10.44
C VAL A 201 -29.39 16.98 -9.71
N ASN A 202 -28.93 15.74 -9.75
CA ASN A 202 -29.51 14.59 -9.07
C ASN A 202 -28.51 14.01 -8.07
N GLY A 203 -28.80 14.19 -6.78
CA GLY A 203 -28.01 13.62 -5.68
C GLY A 203 -28.18 12.11 -5.47
N VAL A 204 -29.17 11.48 -6.10
CA VAL A 204 -29.50 10.05 -5.93
C VAL A 204 -29.42 9.27 -7.24
N ASP A 205 -28.69 9.80 -8.23
CA ASP A 205 -28.53 9.16 -9.54
C ASP A 205 -27.86 7.79 -9.41
N GLY A 206 -28.44 6.77 -10.03
CA GLY A 206 -28.02 5.36 -9.86
C GLY A 206 -28.27 4.74 -8.47
N LEU A 207 -28.68 5.54 -7.47
CA LEU A 207 -28.88 5.09 -6.08
C LEU A 207 -30.33 4.72 -5.76
N ALA A 208 -31.26 4.99 -6.67
CA ALA A 208 -32.66 4.62 -6.56
C ALA A 208 -33.21 4.11 -7.87
N SER A 209 -34.11 3.14 -7.79
CA SER A 209 -34.80 2.55 -8.95
C SER A 209 -36.29 2.49 -8.71
N ALA A 210 -37.07 2.40 -9.78
CA ALA A 210 -38.51 2.17 -9.70
C ALA A 210 -38.87 0.84 -10.35
N ASP A 211 -39.71 0.05 -9.68
CA ASP A 211 -40.27 -1.18 -10.26
C ASP A 211 -41.30 -0.85 -11.37
N PRO A 212 -41.74 -1.84 -12.17
CA PRO A 212 -42.77 -1.62 -13.20
C PRO A 212 -44.12 -1.12 -12.66
N SER A 213 -44.37 -1.20 -11.35
CA SER A 213 -45.57 -0.68 -10.69
C SER A 213 -45.40 0.76 -10.18
N GLY A 214 -44.22 1.35 -10.35
CA GLY A 214 -43.90 2.72 -9.93
C GLY A 214 -43.46 2.84 -8.46
N ASN A 215 -43.18 1.74 -7.77
CA ASN A 215 -42.63 1.79 -6.41
C ASN A 215 -41.13 2.10 -6.47
N ILE A 216 -40.72 3.15 -5.75
CA ILE A 216 -39.32 3.59 -5.70
C ILE A 216 -38.63 2.89 -4.52
N THR A 217 -37.47 2.28 -4.79
CA THR A 217 -36.60 1.68 -3.79
C THR A 217 -35.19 2.22 -3.93
N ALA A 218 -34.52 2.47 -2.80
CA ALA A 218 -33.11 2.80 -2.77
C ALA A 218 -32.25 1.54 -2.86
N SER A 219 -31.15 1.59 -3.60
CA SER A 219 -30.18 0.50 -3.71
C SER A 219 -29.15 0.52 -2.57
N VAL A 220 -29.09 1.61 -1.80
CA VAL A 220 -28.14 1.82 -0.69
C VAL A 220 -28.83 2.21 0.62
N PRO A 221 -28.35 1.76 1.80
CA PRO A 221 -29.01 2.04 3.09
C PRO A 221 -29.12 3.52 3.49
N GLY A 222 -28.28 4.40 2.92
CA GLY A 222 -28.26 5.83 3.26
C GLY A 222 -29.29 6.69 2.54
N VAL A 223 -29.94 6.17 1.49
CA VAL A 223 -30.93 6.88 0.68
C VAL A 223 -32.35 6.44 1.07
N THR A 224 -33.24 7.40 1.31
CA THR A 224 -34.63 7.13 1.72
C THR A 224 -35.62 7.98 0.92
N LEU A 225 -36.72 7.37 0.45
CA LEU A 225 -37.85 8.09 -0.11
C LEU A 225 -38.64 8.78 1.01
N LEU A 226 -38.73 10.10 0.97
CA LEU A 226 -39.47 10.91 1.93
C LEU A 226 -40.95 11.07 1.58
N GLY A 227 -41.29 10.95 0.29
CA GLY A 227 -42.64 11.08 -0.22
C GLY A 227 -42.68 11.77 -1.58
N ARG A 228 -43.83 12.32 -1.96
CA ARG A 228 -44.01 13.14 -3.16
C ARG A 228 -44.44 14.56 -2.79
N THR A 229 -43.81 15.58 -3.35
CA THR A 229 -44.07 17.00 -3.06
C THR A 229 -44.23 17.79 -4.35
N GLY A 230 -45.12 18.78 -4.36
CA GLY A 230 -45.37 19.58 -5.57
C GLY A 230 -44.23 20.54 -5.96
N ASN A 231 -43.26 20.74 -5.08
CA ASN A 231 -42.11 21.62 -5.30
C ASN A 231 -40.91 21.20 -4.43
N THR A 232 -39.79 21.87 -4.67
CA THR A 232 -38.50 21.68 -4.00
C THR A 232 -38.54 22.07 -2.52
N SER A 233 -39.21 23.17 -2.17
CA SER A 233 -39.36 23.61 -0.77
C SER A 233 -40.08 22.58 0.10
N GLY A 234 -41.08 21.89 -0.46
CA GLY A 234 -41.76 20.79 0.21
C GLY A 234 -40.82 19.60 0.48
N CYS A 235 -39.93 19.30 -0.48
CA CYS A 235 -38.95 18.24 -0.33
C CYS A 235 -37.92 18.56 0.77
N GLN A 236 -37.39 19.79 0.77
CA GLN A 236 -36.52 20.26 1.84
C GLN A 236 -37.20 20.19 3.22
N ALA A 237 -38.45 20.61 3.33
CA ALA A 237 -39.20 20.56 4.59
C ALA A 237 -39.43 19.13 5.11
N LEU A 238 -39.47 18.13 4.23
CA LEU A 238 -39.48 16.72 4.63
C LEU A 238 -38.10 16.29 5.15
N CYS A 239 -37.03 16.67 4.47
CA CYS A 239 -35.65 16.38 4.89
C CYS A 239 -35.33 17.03 6.25
N GLU A 240 -35.74 18.28 6.48
CA GLU A 240 -35.56 18.98 7.76
C GLU A 240 -36.20 18.25 8.96
N LYS A 241 -37.27 17.48 8.73
CA LYS A 241 -37.96 16.68 9.76
C LYS A 241 -37.31 15.33 10.00
N LEU A 242 -36.50 14.83 9.06
CA LEU A 242 -35.81 13.56 9.18
C LEU A 242 -34.50 13.74 9.97
N PRO A 243 -34.34 13.07 11.12
CA PRO A 243 -33.07 13.07 11.83
C PRO A 243 -31.94 12.57 10.91
N LEU A 244 -30.78 13.25 10.97
CA LEU A 244 -29.60 12.97 10.13
C LEU A 244 -29.77 13.23 8.63
N CYS A 245 -30.87 13.86 8.16
CA CYS A 245 -30.94 14.25 6.76
C CYS A 245 -29.84 15.25 6.41
N THR A 246 -28.98 14.87 5.46
CA THR A 246 -27.78 15.61 5.04
C THR A 246 -27.92 16.16 3.63
N SER A 247 -28.77 15.56 2.79
CA SER A 247 -29.13 16.12 1.50
C SER A 247 -30.48 15.58 1.02
N TRP A 248 -31.06 16.22 0.00
CA TRP A 248 -32.29 15.79 -0.65
C TRP A 248 -32.25 16.02 -2.16
N THR A 249 -33.03 15.23 -2.89
CA THR A 249 -33.28 15.38 -4.33
C THR A 249 -34.78 15.36 -4.59
N TRP A 250 -35.27 16.43 -5.23
CA TRP A 250 -36.64 16.53 -5.74
C TRP A 250 -36.65 16.27 -7.24
N HIS A 251 -37.59 15.45 -7.68
CA HIS A 251 -37.81 15.08 -9.08
C HIS A 251 -39.04 15.82 -9.61
N ASP A 252 -38.94 16.43 -10.79
CA ASP A 252 -40.06 17.16 -11.38
C ASP A 252 -41.19 16.24 -11.88
N ALA A 253 -42.27 16.83 -12.39
CA ALA A 253 -43.45 16.08 -12.83
C ALA A 253 -43.22 15.20 -14.07
N GLN A 254 -42.10 15.35 -14.78
CA GLN A 254 -41.80 14.66 -16.03
C GLN A 254 -40.91 13.43 -15.83
N GLN A 255 -40.44 13.17 -14.60
CA GLN A 255 -39.56 12.04 -14.26
C GLN A 255 -40.25 10.67 -14.15
N GLY A 256 -41.38 10.46 -14.86
CA GLY A 256 -42.09 9.18 -14.91
C GLY A 256 -42.45 8.63 -13.53
N ALA A 257 -41.94 7.44 -13.18
CA ALA A 257 -42.17 6.82 -11.88
C ALA A 257 -41.67 7.68 -10.70
N PHE A 258 -40.64 8.49 -10.91
CA PHE A 258 -40.10 9.44 -9.92
C PHE A 258 -40.86 10.77 -9.88
N ALA A 259 -41.94 10.96 -10.63
CA ALA A 259 -42.61 12.27 -10.70
C ALA A 259 -42.97 12.84 -9.32
N LEU A 260 -42.48 14.05 -9.01
CA LEU A 260 -42.67 14.72 -7.71
C LEU A 260 -42.03 14.01 -6.51
N ALA A 261 -41.26 12.93 -6.70
CA ALA A 261 -40.62 12.21 -5.61
C ALA A 261 -39.55 13.06 -4.93
N CYS A 262 -39.42 12.86 -3.62
CA CYS A 262 -38.40 13.46 -2.78
C CYS A 262 -37.60 12.35 -2.11
N LEU A 263 -36.32 12.24 -2.43
CA LEU A 263 -35.40 11.31 -1.78
C LEU A 263 -34.37 12.09 -0.95
N ALA A 264 -33.82 11.46 0.09
CA ALA A 264 -32.84 12.08 0.96
C ALA A 264 -31.69 11.14 1.30
N HIS A 265 -30.51 11.73 1.50
CA HIS A 265 -29.36 11.08 2.13
C HIS A 265 -29.36 11.31 3.63
N THR A 266 -28.98 10.27 4.37
CA THR A 266 -28.77 10.29 5.82
C THR A 266 -27.37 9.86 6.24
N ASP A 267 -26.54 9.51 5.26
CA ASP A 267 -25.17 9.02 5.43
C ASP A 267 -24.11 10.11 5.25
N GLY A 268 -24.50 11.30 4.80
CA GLY A 268 -23.59 12.41 4.56
C GLY A 268 -22.98 12.44 3.17
N VAL A 269 -23.30 11.47 2.31
CA VAL A 269 -22.74 11.43 0.96
C VAL A 269 -23.34 12.56 0.12
N TRP A 270 -22.47 13.36 -0.50
CA TRP A 270 -22.83 14.41 -1.42
C TRP A 270 -22.00 14.33 -2.70
N GLN A 271 -22.52 13.60 -3.69
CA GLN A 271 -21.90 13.46 -5.01
C GLN A 271 -22.95 13.61 -6.11
N PRO A 272 -23.56 14.80 -6.27
CA PRO A 272 -24.65 14.98 -7.22
C PRO A 272 -24.14 14.95 -8.67
N THR A 273 -24.88 14.28 -9.56
CA THR A 273 -24.61 14.31 -11.01
C THR A 273 -25.44 15.38 -11.69
N ARG A 274 -24.97 15.93 -12.81
CA ARG A 274 -25.77 16.87 -13.62
C ARG A 274 -26.87 16.11 -14.35
N GLN A 275 -28.13 16.39 -14.04
CA GLN A 275 -29.30 15.76 -14.65
C GLN A 275 -30.50 16.71 -14.67
N SER A 276 -31.04 16.96 -15.86
CA SER A 276 -32.22 17.84 -16.03
C SER A 276 -33.47 17.26 -15.41
N GLY A 277 -34.33 18.10 -14.85
CA GLY A 277 -35.59 17.69 -14.23
C GLY A 277 -35.48 17.24 -12.77
N HIS A 278 -34.31 17.48 -12.18
CA HIS A 278 -34.01 17.25 -10.77
C HIS A 278 -33.56 18.55 -10.11
N THR A 279 -33.72 18.63 -8.80
CA THR A 279 -33.13 19.69 -7.98
C THR A 279 -32.71 19.09 -6.65
N SER A 280 -31.47 19.29 -6.26
CA SER A 280 -30.95 18.78 -4.98
C SER A 280 -30.52 19.90 -4.05
N GLY A 281 -30.66 19.68 -2.74
CA GLY A 281 -30.14 20.56 -1.71
C GLY A 281 -29.27 19.79 -0.73
N GLN A 282 -28.19 20.42 -0.28
CA GLN A 282 -27.30 19.86 0.73
C GLN A 282 -27.46 20.64 2.03
N ARG A 283 -27.46 19.93 3.15
CA ARG A 283 -27.34 20.53 4.48
C ARG A 283 -25.89 20.50 4.89
N LEU A 284 -25.29 21.67 5.07
CA LEU A 284 -23.97 21.80 5.66
C LEU A 284 -24.07 21.88 7.19
N ASN A 285 -23.08 21.29 7.88
CA ASN A 285 -22.96 21.35 9.33
C ASN A 285 -21.50 21.56 9.73
N VAL A 286 -20.85 22.60 9.21
CA VAL A 286 -19.44 22.88 9.52
C VAL A 286 -19.32 23.72 10.77
N TRP A 287 -18.44 23.30 11.66
CA TRP A 287 -18.08 24.02 12.88
C TRP A 287 -16.63 24.45 12.81
N ARG A 288 -16.28 25.53 13.51
CA ARG A 288 -14.90 25.96 13.64
C ARG A 288 -14.53 26.24 15.09
N ALA A 289 -13.25 26.10 15.40
CA ALA A 289 -12.69 26.40 16.71
C ALA A 289 -11.32 27.09 16.55
N ASP A 290 -11.07 28.06 17.43
CA ASP A 290 -9.75 28.68 17.59
C ASP A 290 -8.79 27.68 18.23
N VAL A 291 -7.67 27.43 17.55
CA VAL A 291 -6.61 26.52 18.00
C VAL A 291 -5.27 27.23 18.21
N SER A 292 -5.25 28.56 18.24
CA SER A 292 -4.05 29.38 18.40
C SER A 292 -3.22 29.02 19.65
N ARG A 293 -3.86 28.58 20.73
CA ARG A 293 -3.18 28.15 21.96
C ARG A 293 -2.27 26.92 21.77
N PHE A 294 -2.55 26.10 20.76
CA PHE A 294 -1.77 24.89 20.45
C PHE A 294 -0.57 25.18 19.53
N ARG A 295 -0.55 26.34 18.85
CA ARG A 295 0.54 26.79 17.96
C ARG A 295 0.88 25.75 16.88
N LEU A 296 -0.15 25.26 16.20
CA LEU A 296 -0.01 24.18 15.23
C LEU A 296 0.72 24.67 13.98
N GLN A 297 1.67 23.87 13.51
CA GLN A 297 2.21 23.98 12.15
C GLN A 297 1.24 23.34 11.16
N PRO A 298 1.26 23.71 9.86
CA PRO A 298 0.50 23.02 8.83
C PRO A 298 0.75 21.50 8.90
N PHE A 299 -0.32 20.73 8.80
CA PHE A 299 -0.28 19.28 8.96
C PHE A 299 -1.27 18.62 8.02
N ALA A 300 -1.02 17.35 7.71
CA ALA A 300 -1.79 16.61 6.72
C ALA A 300 -2.85 15.68 7.31
N GLN A 301 -2.80 15.40 8.61
CA GLN A 301 -3.65 14.39 9.25
C GLN A 301 -4.26 14.83 10.59
N LEU A 302 -5.57 14.60 10.73
CA LEU A 302 -6.33 14.78 11.96
C LEU A 302 -6.96 13.44 12.35
N TRP A 303 -6.90 13.06 13.62
CA TRP A 303 -7.60 11.89 14.13
C TRP A 303 -8.70 12.30 15.09
N ARG A 304 -9.78 11.51 15.07
CA ARG A 304 -10.86 11.59 16.06
C ARG A 304 -10.89 10.32 16.89
N GLY A 305 -10.75 10.49 18.19
CA GLY A 305 -10.91 9.44 19.21
C GLY A 305 -12.38 9.30 19.59
N LYS A 306 -12.92 8.09 19.48
CA LYS A 306 -14.25 7.71 19.98
C LYS A 306 -14.23 6.26 20.48
N ASP A 307 -14.86 5.99 21.62
CA ASP A 307 -15.02 4.65 22.19
C ASP A 307 -13.68 3.87 22.35
N GLY A 308 -12.59 4.59 22.66
CA GLY A 308 -11.26 4.02 22.86
C GLY A 308 -10.45 3.71 21.59
N GLY A 309 -10.90 4.15 20.41
CA GLY A 309 -10.14 4.04 19.16
C GLY A 309 -10.05 5.36 18.40
N PHE A 310 -8.95 5.58 17.70
CA PHE A 310 -8.74 6.72 16.80
C PHE A 310 -9.03 6.33 15.36
N ARG A 311 -9.58 7.28 14.59
CA ARG A 311 -9.76 7.16 13.13
C ARG A 311 -9.27 8.42 12.43
N ARG A 312 -8.56 8.27 11.32
CA ARG A 312 -8.14 9.39 10.49
C ARG A 312 -9.37 10.06 9.88
N GLN A 313 -9.43 11.38 9.99
CA GLN A 313 -10.45 12.22 9.38
C GLN A 313 -9.99 12.64 7.98
N SER A 314 -10.92 12.79 7.05
CA SER A 314 -10.60 13.20 5.68
C SER A 314 -10.27 14.68 5.64
N ARG A 315 -9.21 15.08 4.96
CA ARG A 315 -9.06 16.51 4.65
C ARG A 315 -10.15 16.90 3.64
N ALA A 316 -10.69 18.10 3.77
CA ALA A 316 -11.66 18.67 2.85
C ALA A 316 -11.18 18.50 1.40
N ARG A 317 -11.94 17.78 0.58
CA ARG A 317 -11.48 17.34 -0.74
C ARG A 317 -12.61 17.21 -1.74
N PHE A 318 -12.25 17.27 -3.01
CA PHE A 318 -13.13 16.96 -4.11
C PHE A 318 -12.56 15.86 -5.02
N PRO A 319 -13.35 14.83 -5.35
CA PRO A 319 -14.62 14.49 -4.71
C PRO A 319 -14.40 14.03 -3.26
N SER A 320 -15.40 14.25 -2.42
CA SER A 320 -15.35 13.92 -1.00
C SER A 320 -15.27 12.41 -0.80
N ALA A 321 -14.24 11.95 -0.08
CA ALA A 321 -14.08 10.55 0.31
C ALA A 321 -13.09 10.38 1.48
N ASN A 322 -13.24 9.27 2.20
CA ASN A 322 -12.23 8.78 3.12
C ASN A 322 -11.65 7.46 2.59
N PRO A 323 -10.38 7.44 2.13
CA PRO A 323 -9.77 6.21 1.63
C PRO A 323 -9.64 5.13 2.73
N GLU A 324 -9.69 5.48 4.01
CA GLU A 324 -9.76 4.49 5.09
C GLU A 324 -11.15 3.84 5.24
N VAL A 325 -12.20 4.47 4.71
CA VAL A 325 -13.58 3.96 4.80
C VAL A 325 -14.06 3.36 3.50
N PHE A 326 -13.78 4.02 2.37
CA PHE A 326 -14.18 3.56 1.03
C PHE A 326 -13.10 2.69 0.37
N GLY A 327 -11.91 2.60 0.97
CA GLY A 327 -10.79 1.82 0.46
C GLY A 327 -9.93 2.56 -0.57
N LEU A 328 -9.04 1.80 -1.23
CA LEU A 328 -7.92 2.36 -2.01
C LEU A 328 -8.09 2.35 -3.53
N TRP A 329 -9.18 1.79 -4.08
CA TRP A 329 -9.29 1.55 -5.53
C TRP A 329 -9.96 2.72 -6.25
N THR A 330 -9.78 2.79 -7.58
CA THR A 330 -10.45 3.75 -8.47
C THR A 330 -11.79 3.17 -8.96
N ALA A 331 -12.88 3.63 -8.37
CA ALA A 331 -14.22 3.49 -8.94
C ALA A 331 -14.97 4.83 -8.86
N PRO A 332 -15.99 5.08 -9.69
CA PRO A 332 -16.74 6.35 -9.65
C PRO A 332 -17.26 6.73 -8.26
N GLU A 333 -17.50 5.74 -7.39
CA GLU A 333 -17.99 5.91 -6.02
C GLU A 333 -16.89 6.11 -4.95
N THR A 334 -15.61 6.17 -5.34
CA THR A 334 -14.45 6.14 -4.41
C THR A 334 -13.80 7.49 -4.14
N GLY A 335 -14.38 8.58 -4.65
CA GLY A 335 -13.88 9.93 -4.38
C GLY A 335 -12.79 10.41 -5.33
N TRP A 336 -12.84 9.99 -6.59
CA TRP A 336 -11.91 10.40 -7.62
C TRP A 336 -12.66 11.03 -8.79
N VAL A 337 -12.10 12.08 -9.37
CA VAL A 337 -12.50 12.56 -10.69
C VAL A 337 -11.98 11.55 -11.71
N PRO A 338 -12.85 10.98 -12.58
CA PRO A 338 -12.44 9.88 -13.45
C PRO A 338 -11.34 10.25 -14.46
N ALA A 339 -11.30 11.50 -14.91
CA ALA A 339 -10.24 12.00 -15.76
C ALA A 339 -10.22 13.54 -15.78
N ALA A 340 -9.05 14.11 -16.02
CA ALA A 340 -8.93 15.48 -16.51
C ALA A 340 -9.45 15.58 -17.96
N ARG A 341 -9.85 16.79 -18.39
CA ARG A 341 -10.14 17.06 -19.80
C ARG A 341 -8.89 16.98 -20.65
N ALA A 342 -7.79 17.53 -20.14
CA ALA A 342 -6.46 17.45 -20.75
C ALA A 342 -5.38 17.62 -19.69
N TRP A 343 -4.24 16.96 -19.86
CA TRP A 343 -3.05 17.17 -19.03
C TRP A 343 -2.16 18.24 -19.66
N ALA A 344 -1.68 19.18 -18.85
CA ALA A 344 -0.74 20.20 -19.31
C ALA A 344 0.63 19.56 -19.58
N PRO A 345 1.35 19.99 -20.62
CA PRO A 345 2.63 19.40 -20.99
C PRO A 345 3.66 19.55 -19.86
N PRO A 346 4.54 18.56 -19.66
CA PRO A 346 5.62 18.66 -18.69
C PRO A 346 6.51 19.88 -18.90
N VAL A 347 7.02 20.45 -17.80
CA VAL A 347 8.05 21.51 -17.87
C VAL A 347 9.33 20.94 -18.47
N ALA A 348 9.85 21.58 -19.51
CA ALA A 348 11.10 21.18 -20.13
C ALA A 348 12.28 21.35 -19.17
N ARG A 349 13.14 20.34 -19.11
CA ARG A 349 14.36 20.33 -18.29
C ARG A 349 15.57 19.98 -19.16
N PRO A 350 16.78 20.44 -18.81
CA PRO A 350 18.00 19.97 -19.44
C PRO A 350 18.11 18.44 -19.33
N ASP A 351 18.79 17.82 -20.29
CA ASP A 351 19.08 16.39 -20.23
C ASP A 351 19.99 16.07 -19.03
N ALA A 352 19.84 14.86 -18.49
CA ALA A 352 20.74 14.36 -17.44
C ALA A 352 22.13 14.11 -18.03
N VAL A 353 23.15 14.16 -17.16
CA VAL A 353 24.42 13.51 -17.46
C VAL A 353 24.21 12.01 -17.37
N GLU A 354 24.31 11.32 -18.50
CA GLU A 354 24.19 9.87 -18.55
C GLU A 354 25.53 9.22 -18.20
N VAL A 355 25.51 8.38 -17.17
CA VAL A 355 26.62 7.55 -16.72
C VAL A 355 26.27 6.12 -17.11
N ASP A 356 27.03 5.54 -18.04
CA ASP A 356 26.93 4.12 -18.39
C ASP A 356 28.26 3.42 -18.08
N ILE A 357 28.24 2.54 -17.08
CA ILE A 357 29.40 1.73 -16.73
C ILE A 357 29.33 0.42 -17.49
N SER A 358 30.13 0.33 -18.55
CA SER A 358 30.22 -0.82 -19.44
C SER A 358 31.29 -1.84 -19.00
N SER A 359 31.87 -1.71 -17.81
CA SER A 359 32.78 -2.72 -17.24
C SER A 359 32.81 -2.60 -15.71
N PRO A 360 32.63 -3.71 -14.97
CA PRO A 360 32.43 -5.08 -15.46
C PRO A 360 31.05 -5.28 -16.12
N LEU A 361 30.97 -6.18 -17.10
CA LEU A 361 29.74 -6.54 -17.82
C LEU A 361 29.13 -7.83 -17.27
N ASN A 362 27.81 -7.88 -17.18
CA ASN A 362 27.10 -9.13 -16.96
C ASN A 362 26.71 -9.74 -18.32
N ASN A 363 27.53 -10.64 -18.85
CA ASN A 363 27.23 -11.31 -20.11
C ASN A 363 26.07 -12.32 -19.92
N GLY A 364 25.29 -12.55 -20.97
CA GLY A 364 24.18 -13.50 -20.92
C GLY A 364 22.85 -12.91 -20.46
N THR A 365 22.79 -11.61 -20.15
CA THR A 365 21.54 -10.91 -19.77
C THR A 365 21.18 -9.82 -20.79
N HIS A 366 19.88 -9.51 -20.89
CA HIS A 366 19.36 -8.36 -21.64
C HIS A 366 19.78 -7.01 -21.01
N PHE A 367 20.24 -7.02 -19.75
CA PHE A 367 20.66 -5.84 -19.00
C PHE A 367 22.13 -5.94 -18.55
N PRO A 368 23.10 -5.82 -19.48
CA PRO A 368 24.50 -6.15 -19.20
C PRO A 368 25.33 -5.03 -18.54
N THR A 369 24.83 -3.78 -18.50
CA THR A 369 25.56 -2.60 -18.00
C THR A 369 24.84 -1.90 -16.83
N PHE A 370 25.47 -0.85 -16.30
CA PHE A 370 24.89 0.05 -15.30
C PHE A 370 24.68 1.45 -15.90
N PRO A 371 23.49 1.74 -16.46
CA PRO A 371 23.09 3.08 -16.86
C PRO A 371 22.41 3.87 -15.72
N MET A 372 22.71 5.16 -15.65
CA MET A 372 22.10 6.10 -14.69
C MET A 372 22.15 7.53 -15.22
N GLY A 373 21.06 8.28 -15.10
CA GLY A 373 21.09 9.73 -15.31
C GLY A 373 21.35 10.47 -14.00
N VAL A 374 22.13 11.55 -14.06
CA VAL A 374 22.43 12.45 -12.93
C VAL A 374 22.10 13.89 -13.31
N GLY A 375 21.32 14.57 -12.47
CA GLY A 375 20.80 15.91 -12.69
C GLY A 375 19.67 15.95 -13.72
N GLY A 376 19.47 17.11 -14.35
CA GLY A 376 18.57 17.28 -15.49
C GLY A 376 17.11 17.00 -15.11
N PRO A 377 16.44 15.99 -15.72
CA PRO A 377 15.06 15.65 -15.38
C PRO A 377 14.86 15.20 -13.93
N GLY A 378 15.92 14.78 -13.23
CA GLY A 378 15.86 14.43 -11.80
C GLY A 378 15.94 15.63 -10.85
N ASP A 379 16.36 16.81 -11.32
CA ASP A 379 16.59 17.99 -10.47
C ASP A 379 15.29 18.50 -9.84
N GLY A 380 15.28 18.59 -8.50
CA GLY A 380 14.10 19.04 -7.75
C GLY A 380 12.97 18.00 -7.63
N PHE A 381 13.18 16.77 -8.11
CA PHE A 381 12.30 15.63 -7.86
C PHE A 381 12.94 14.61 -6.94
N PHE A 382 14.20 14.23 -7.21
CA PHE A 382 14.88 13.17 -6.46
C PHE A 382 16.08 13.70 -5.67
N HIS A 383 16.31 13.12 -4.49
CA HIS A 383 17.41 13.48 -3.60
C HIS A 383 18.21 12.23 -3.19
N PRO A 384 19.43 12.03 -3.75
CA PRO A 384 20.08 12.84 -4.79
C PRO A 384 19.38 12.76 -6.17
N PRO A 385 19.60 13.74 -7.08
CA PRO A 385 18.92 13.83 -8.37
C PRO A 385 19.49 12.84 -9.37
N ARG A 386 19.29 11.54 -9.12
CA ARG A 386 19.76 10.44 -9.98
C ARG A 386 18.69 9.39 -10.15
N SER A 387 18.55 8.86 -11.37
CA SER A 387 17.58 7.79 -11.65
C SER A 387 17.89 7.10 -12.97
N TYR A 388 17.61 5.80 -13.04
CA TYR A 388 17.60 5.03 -14.29
C TYR A 388 16.65 5.66 -15.32
N TRP A 389 15.50 6.17 -14.87
CA TRP A 389 14.45 6.74 -15.72
C TRP A 389 14.69 8.18 -16.17
N THR A 390 15.85 8.75 -15.83
CA THR A 390 16.26 10.08 -16.29
C THR A 390 17.14 10.04 -17.54
N ILE A 391 17.50 8.84 -18.03
CA ILE A 391 18.25 8.64 -19.28
C ILE A 391 17.31 8.60 -20.49
N LYS A 392 17.81 8.98 -21.66
CA LYS A 392 17.04 9.15 -22.89
C LYS A 392 16.42 7.84 -23.40
N ASP A 393 17.22 6.77 -23.38
CA ASP A 393 16.88 5.50 -23.99
C ASP A 393 17.08 4.32 -23.01
N PRO A 394 16.27 4.23 -21.93
CA PRO A 394 16.37 3.11 -21.01
C PRO A 394 16.00 1.79 -21.67
N VAL A 395 16.81 0.76 -21.45
CA VAL A 395 16.53 -0.61 -21.89
C VAL A 395 15.28 -1.13 -21.17
N GLY A 396 14.42 -1.89 -21.86
CA GLY A 396 13.22 -2.49 -21.27
C GLY A 396 12.04 -1.54 -21.01
N GLY A 397 12.10 -0.25 -21.37
CA GLY A 397 11.07 0.70 -20.91
C GLY A 397 10.64 1.86 -21.81
N GLY A 398 11.25 2.06 -22.98
CA GLY A 398 10.85 3.05 -24.00
C GLY A 398 10.93 4.53 -23.59
N GLY A 399 11.91 5.28 -24.13
CA GLY A 399 11.90 6.76 -24.24
C GLY A 399 11.76 7.60 -22.95
N SER A 400 12.57 7.33 -21.91
CA SER A 400 12.56 8.13 -20.67
C SER A 400 13.50 9.34 -20.72
N THR A 401 13.87 9.94 -19.58
CA THR A 401 14.08 11.39 -19.27
C THR A 401 12.87 11.96 -18.55
N TYR A 402 12.45 11.21 -17.52
CA TYR A 402 11.47 11.48 -16.47
C TYR A 402 10.68 12.79 -16.61
N ARG A 403 9.37 12.66 -16.79
CA ARG A 403 8.46 13.79 -17.00
C ARG A 403 7.16 13.52 -16.27
N VAL A 404 6.62 14.57 -15.69
CA VAL A 404 5.29 14.60 -15.07
C VAL A 404 4.54 15.82 -15.60
N PRO A 405 3.21 15.78 -15.72
CA PRO A 405 2.44 16.92 -16.20
C PRO A 405 2.64 18.15 -15.32
N SER A 406 2.54 19.35 -15.89
CA SER A 406 2.67 20.61 -15.13
C SER A 406 1.34 21.13 -14.57
N GLY A 407 0.26 20.36 -14.71
CA GLY A 407 -1.10 20.78 -14.42
C GLY A 407 -2.12 20.01 -15.25
N PHE A 408 -3.38 20.43 -15.18
CA PHE A 408 -4.47 19.88 -15.97
C PHE A 408 -5.56 20.90 -16.27
N GLU A 409 -6.33 20.67 -17.32
CA GLU A 409 -7.60 21.32 -17.62
C GLU A 409 -8.75 20.43 -17.13
N TRP A 410 -9.72 20.99 -16.42
CA TRP A 410 -10.87 20.23 -15.91
C TRP A 410 -12.09 20.30 -16.85
N ASP A 411 -12.95 19.29 -16.75
CA ASP A 411 -14.27 19.29 -17.38
C ASP A 411 -15.32 19.79 -16.39
N GLU A 412 -16.16 20.75 -16.79
CA GLU A 412 -17.25 21.25 -15.93
C GLU A 412 -18.29 20.17 -15.57
N ALA A 413 -18.36 19.09 -16.36
CA ALA A 413 -19.26 17.97 -16.11
C ALA A 413 -18.82 17.12 -14.92
N THR A 414 -17.51 17.04 -14.64
CA THR A 414 -16.93 16.13 -13.64
C THR A 414 -16.16 16.84 -12.51
N TRP A 415 -15.93 18.15 -12.65
CA TRP A 415 -15.26 18.98 -11.65
C TRP A 415 -16.24 19.71 -10.73
N THR A 416 -15.74 20.18 -9.58
CA THR A 416 -16.50 21.01 -8.63
C THR A 416 -17.00 22.30 -9.28
N ASP A 417 -18.23 22.71 -8.94
CA ASP A 417 -18.83 23.99 -9.34
C ASP A 417 -18.52 25.13 -8.36
N LYS A 418 -17.74 24.83 -7.30
CA LYS A 418 -17.40 25.80 -6.26
C LYS A 418 -16.24 26.69 -6.70
N THR A 419 -16.35 27.97 -6.35
CA THR A 419 -15.24 28.92 -6.50
C THR A 419 -14.41 28.93 -5.22
N TRP A 420 -13.11 28.72 -5.33
CA TRP A 420 -12.20 28.77 -4.17
C TRP A 420 -11.90 30.23 -3.84
N THR A 421 -12.49 30.72 -2.76
CA THR A 421 -12.42 32.13 -2.34
C THR A 421 -11.46 32.36 -1.18
N HIS A 422 -11.27 31.35 -0.32
CA HIS A 422 -10.31 31.36 0.78
C HIS A 422 -8.87 31.45 0.24
N SER A 423 -8.56 30.63 -0.76
CA SER A 423 -7.29 30.67 -1.51
C SER A 423 -7.59 30.69 -3.01
N PRO A 424 -7.78 31.88 -3.63
CA PRO A 424 -8.14 31.98 -5.05
C PRO A 424 -7.11 31.41 -6.03
N THR A 425 -5.85 31.30 -5.62
CA THR A 425 -4.79 30.64 -6.40
C THR A 425 -4.74 29.14 -6.18
N GLY A 426 -5.52 28.60 -5.23
CA GLY A 426 -5.42 27.21 -4.78
C GLY A 426 -4.18 26.93 -3.92
N LYS A 427 -3.37 27.93 -3.57
CA LYS A 427 -2.18 27.75 -2.74
C LYS A 427 -2.52 27.03 -1.44
N GLY A 428 -1.77 25.97 -1.15
CA GLY A 428 -1.98 25.08 0.00
C GLY A 428 -2.80 23.82 -0.34
N ALA A 429 -3.56 23.83 -1.43
CA ALA A 429 -4.21 22.62 -1.95
C ALA A 429 -3.18 21.65 -2.51
N VAL A 430 -3.51 20.35 -2.46
CA VAL A 430 -2.72 19.31 -3.13
C VAL A 430 -3.60 18.45 -4.02
N VAL A 431 -3.04 18.01 -5.14
CA VAL A 431 -3.69 17.15 -6.12
C VAL A 431 -3.02 15.78 -6.10
N GLY A 432 -3.79 14.75 -5.80
CA GLY A 432 -3.38 13.35 -5.98
C GLY A 432 -3.84 12.87 -7.35
N ALA A 433 -2.99 12.19 -8.11
CA ALA A 433 -3.33 11.68 -9.44
C ALA A 433 -2.63 10.35 -9.74
N TYR A 434 -3.28 9.44 -10.46
CA TYR A 434 -2.61 8.26 -10.99
C TYR A 434 -1.65 8.64 -12.12
N GLN A 435 -0.56 7.90 -12.22
CA GLN A 435 0.29 7.91 -13.40
C GLN A 435 -0.51 7.33 -14.58
N GLY A 436 -0.33 7.84 -15.80
CA GLY A 436 -1.21 7.51 -16.94
C GLY A 436 -1.22 6.05 -17.41
N GLY A 437 -0.29 5.22 -16.97
CA GLY A 437 -0.29 3.76 -17.16
C GLY A 437 -0.72 2.98 -15.91
N HIS A 438 -1.16 3.67 -14.85
CA HIS A 438 -1.62 3.12 -13.57
C HIS A 438 -0.55 2.26 -12.86
N TRP A 439 0.72 2.58 -13.03
CA TRP A 439 1.83 1.90 -12.34
C TRP A 439 2.20 2.51 -10.99
N GLY A 440 1.62 3.67 -10.68
CA GLY A 440 1.87 4.43 -9.47
C GLY A 440 0.98 5.67 -9.43
N SER A 441 1.29 6.58 -8.50
CA SER A 441 0.57 7.83 -8.34
C SER A 441 1.51 8.97 -7.99
N TRP A 442 1.02 10.18 -8.14
CA TRP A 442 1.70 11.41 -7.78
C TRP A 442 0.87 12.23 -6.82
N VAL A 443 1.55 13.04 -6.03
CA VAL A 443 0.93 14.16 -5.30
C VAL A 443 1.67 15.45 -5.68
N PHE A 444 0.89 16.47 -6.00
CA PHE A 444 1.35 17.80 -6.40
C PHE A 444 0.78 18.88 -5.48
N GLU A 445 1.59 19.86 -5.10
CA GLU A 445 1.09 21.15 -4.61
C GLU A 445 0.46 21.93 -5.76
N VAL A 446 -0.65 22.61 -5.49
CA VAL A 446 -1.26 23.55 -6.45
C VAL A 446 -0.49 24.86 -6.42
N ASP A 447 -0.04 25.30 -7.61
CA ASP A 447 0.64 26.59 -7.82
C ASP A 447 -0.34 27.68 -8.27
N GLY A 448 -1.36 27.32 -9.05
CA GLY A 448 -2.32 28.26 -9.59
C GLY A 448 -3.63 27.61 -10.05
N VAL A 449 -4.69 28.40 -10.03
CA VAL A 449 -6.02 28.05 -10.56
C VAL A 449 -6.50 29.19 -11.44
N ASP A 450 -6.87 28.89 -12.67
CA ASP A 450 -7.50 29.83 -13.59
C ASP A 450 -8.90 29.32 -13.96
N GLN A 451 -9.91 30.02 -13.46
CA GLN A 451 -11.33 29.71 -13.67
C GLN A 451 -11.78 29.96 -15.12
N ALA A 452 -11.15 30.91 -15.83
CA ALA A 452 -11.53 31.26 -17.19
C ALA A 452 -11.02 30.21 -18.19
N SER A 453 -9.77 29.77 -18.04
CA SER A 453 -9.21 28.68 -18.86
C SER A 453 -9.49 27.29 -18.31
N LYS A 454 -10.05 27.18 -17.09
CA LYS A 454 -10.36 25.92 -16.40
C LYS A 454 -9.12 25.07 -16.14
N THR A 455 -8.04 25.71 -15.69
CA THR A 455 -6.75 25.04 -15.50
C THR A 455 -6.25 25.12 -14.08
N VAL A 456 -5.68 24.02 -13.58
CA VAL A 456 -4.87 23.97 -12.36
C VAL A 456 -3.42 23.74 -12.76
N SER A 457 -2.50 24.59 -12.29
CA SER A 457 -1.06 24.39 -12.45
C SER A 457 -0.44 23.78 -11.21
N PHE A 458 0.57 22.94 -11.41
CA PHE A 458 1.28 22.24 -10.35
C PHE A 458 2.59 22.92 -10.00
N GLY A 459 2.88 22.96 -8.70
CA GLY A 459 4.16 23.37 -8.13
C GLY A 459 5.02 22.16 -7.80
N ARG A 460 5.42 22.05 -6.53
CA ARG A 460 6.25 20.94 -6.03
C ARG A 460 5.46 19.64 -5.95
N GLY A 461 6.07 18.53 -6.34
CA GLY A 461 5.45 17.20 -6.27
C GLY A 461 5.81 16.32 -7.46
N GLY A 462 5.06 15.25 -7.68
CA GLY A 462 5.25 14.35 -8.82
C GLY A 462 6.32 13.28 -8.65
N PHE A 463 7.10 13.30 -7.56
CA PHE A 463 8.28 12.45 -7.37
C PHE A 463 8.04 11.12 -6.63
N GLN A 464 6.78 10.74 -6.39
CA GLN A 464 6.42 9.56 -5.61
C GLN A 464 6.55 8.23 -6.37
N GLU A 465 6.87 8.30 -7.66
CA GLU A 465 7.28 7.19 -8.51
C GLU A 465 8.43 7.61 -9.44
N ALA A 466 9.21 6.64 -9.93
CA ALA A 466 10.47 6.93 -10.62
C ALA A 466 10.38 6.98 -12.15
N ARG A 467 9.34 6.44 -12.78
CA ARG A 467 9.28 6.23 -14.24
C ARG A 467 8.72 7.45 -14.99
N GLY A 468 7.73 8.13 -14.42
CA GLY A 468 7.07 9.29 -15.00
C GLY A 468 6.00 8.93 -16.04
N SER A 469 5.24 9.93 -16.46
CA SER A 469 4.40 9.93 -17.65
C SER A 469 3.99 11.36 -18.00
N LYS A 470 3.78 11.64 -19.29
CA LYS A 470 3.32 12.95 -19.77
C LYS A 470 1.83 13.21 -19.49
N SER A 471 1.09 12.19 -19.08
CA SER A 471 -0.33 12.23 -18.72
C SER A 471 -0.60 11.46 -17.43
N GLY A 472 -1.67 11.81 -16.74
CA GLY A 472 -2.19 11.09 -15.57
C GLY A 472 -3.54 10.41 -15.82
N GLY A 473 -4.00 9.65 -14.84
CA GLY A 473 -5.31 8.98 -14.79
C GLY A 473 -6.30 9.75 -13.92
N GLU A 474 -7.02 9.03 -13.06
CA GLU A 474 -7.95 9.62 -12.09
C GLU A 474 -7.22 10.56 -11.12
N LEU A 475 -7.91 11.60 -10.66
CA LEU A 475 -7.34 12.58 -9.75
C LEU A 475 -8.32 13.08 -8.69
N TYR A 476 -7.80 13.69 -7.63
CA TYR A 476 -8.58 14.44 -6.64
C TYR A 476 -7.81 15.67 -6.19
N VAL A 477 -8.51 16.65 -5.61
CA VAL A 477 -7.89 17.78 -4.92
C VAL A 477 -8.29 17.76 -3.44
N GLU A 478 -7.35 18.04 -2.54
CA GLU A 478 -7.62 18.16 -1.10
C GLU A 478 -6.99 19.43 -0.50
N ASN A 479 -7.37 19.74 0.74
CA ASN A 479 -7.00 20.95 1.47
C ASN A 479 -7.62 22.23 0.89
N VAL A 480 -8.90 22.18 0.54
CA VAL A 480 -9.66 23.35 0.07
C VAL A 480 -10.86 23.58 0.99
N LEU A 481 -10.95 24.75 1.63
CA LEU A 481 -12.02 25.04 2.60
C LEU A 481 -13.41 24.93 1.99
N GLU A 482 -13.60 25.39 0.75
CA GLU A 482 -14.88 25.31 0.05
C GLU A 482 -15.28 23.86 -0.27
N GLU A 483 -14.32 22.93 -0.31
CA GLU A 483 -14.59 21.50 -0.46
C GLU A 483 -14.87 20.79 0.88
N LEU A 484 -14.95 21.52 2.00
CA LEU A 484 -15.39 20.97 3.29
C LEU A 484 -16.92 20.85 3.32
N ASP A 485 -17.44 19.71 2.87
CA ASP A 485 -18.87 19.56 2.65
C ASP A 485 -19.45 18.20 3.08
N SER A 486 -18.61 17.28 3.52
CA SER A 486 -19.03 15.93 3.89
C SER A 486 -18.66 15.57 5.33
N PRO A 487 -19.48 14.76 6.03
CA PRO A 487 -19.15 14.29 7.37
C PRO A 487 -17.79 13.61 7.51
N GLY A 488 -17.05 13.98 8.56
CA GLY A 488 -15.71 13.50 8.84
C GLY A 488 -14.62 14.28 8.11
N GLU A 489 -14.97 15.30 7.33
CA GLU A 489 -13.99 16.20 6.73
C GLU A 489 -13.54 17.31 7.66
N TRP A 490 -12.33 17.82 7.43
CA TRP A 490 -11.76 18.95 8.16
C TRP A 490 -10.88 19.83 7.26
N PHE A 491 -10.70 21.09 7.66
CA PHE A 491 -9.75 22.03 7.07
C PHE A 491 -9.06 22.82 8.18
N PHE A 492 -7.76 23.06 8.06
CA PHE A 492 -7.02 23.89 9.00
C PHE A 492 -6.51 25.15 8.31
N ASP A 493 -7.03 26.29 8.75
CA ASP A 493 -6.51 27.59 8.36
C ASP A 493 -5.29 27.90 9.24
N ALA A 494 -4.10 27.70 8.67
CA ALA A 494 -2.84 27.89 9.39
C ALA A 494 -2.57 29.37 9.72
N ASP A 495 -3.01 30.30 8.87
CA ASP A 495 -2.79 31.73 9.06
C ASP A 495 -3.69 32.27 10.17
N ALA A 496 -4.95 31.85 10.20
CA ALA A 496 -5.90 32.21 11.24
C ALA A 496 -5.78 31.34 12.51
N GLN A 497 -5.04 30.22 12.46
CA GLN A 497 -5.04 29.17 13.48
C GLN A 497 -6.47 28.71 13.84
N MET A 498 -7.28 28.45 12.81
CA MET A 498 -8.67 28.02 12.93
C MET A 498 -8.85 26.61 12.36
N LEU A 499 -9.39 25.70 13.18
CA LEU A 499 -9.76 24.35 12.73
C LEU A 499 -11.24 24.35 12.35
N TYR A 500 -11.54 23.99 11.10
CA TYR A 500 -12.88 23.72 10.59
C TYR A 500 -13.11 22.22 10.53
N TYR A 501 -14.29 21.76 10.96
CA TYR A 501 -14.62 20.35 11.03
C TYR A 501 -16.11 20.12 10.76
N TYR A 502 -16.40 19.08 9.97
CA TYR A 502 -17.74 18.61 9.71
C TYR A 502 -17.98 17.33 10.54
N PRO A 503 -18.67 17.40 11.70
CA PRO A 503 -19.02 16.22 12.46
C PRO A 503 -20.06 15.36 11.74
N ASN A 504 -19.97 14.04 11.91
CA ASN A 504 -21.04 13.12 11.48
C ASN A 504 -22.27 13.20 12.41
N SER A 505 -22.91 14.35 12.40
CA SER A 505 -24.15 14.71 13.09
C SER A 505 -24.75 15.97 12.46
N THR A 506 -25.92 16.37 12.92
CA THR A 506 -26.56 17.66 12.57
C THR A 506 -26.35 18.74 13.64
N SER A 507 -25.52 18.46 14.65
CA SER A 507 -25.24 19.31 15.80
C SER A 507 -23.74 19.64 15.89
N ALA A 508 -23.36 20.41 16.91
CA ALA A 508 -21.95 20.63 17.24
C ALA A 508 -21.19 19.32 17.43
N PRO A 509 -19.87 19.30 17.15
CA PRO A 509 -19.00 18.21 17.56
C PRO A 509 -19.13 17.96 19.07
N PRO A 510 -19.31 16.71 19.50
CA PRO A 510 -19.37 16.38 20.93
C PRO A 510 -18.14 16.91 21.67
N GLN A 511 -18.35 17.57 22.82
CA GLN A 511 -17.25 18.06 23.67
C GLN A 511 -16.34 16.94 24.23
N GLY A 512 -16.80 15.69 24.20
CA GLY A 512 -16.04 14.52 24.65
C GLY A 512 -15.24 13.80 23.57
N ASP A 513 -15.30 14.25 22.30
CA ASP A 513 -14.45 13.68 21.26
C ASP A 513 -13.03 14.24 21.39
N SER A 514 -12.03 13.35 21.42
CA SER A 514 -10.62 13.76 21.35
C SER A 514 -10.25 13.98 19.89
N LEU A 515 -9.81 15.19 19.54
CA LEU A 515 -9.17 15.45 18.24
C LEU A 515 -7.67 15.52 18.43
N VAL A 516 -6.91 14.85 17.58
CA VAL A 516 -5.45 14.87 17.61
C VAL A 516 -4.95 15.38 16.27
N ALA A 517 -4.20 16.49 16.27
CA ALA A 517 -3.57 17.04 15.08
C ALA A 517 -2.14 16.52 14.97
N ALA A 518 -1.76 15.96 13.81
CA ALA A 518 -0.39 15.50 13.58
C ALA A 518 0.59 16.68 13.69
N GLN A 519 1.73 16.50 14.37
CA GLN A 519 2.79 17.51 14.40
C GLN A 519 4.20 16.88 14.23
N GLY A 520 4.30 15.55 14.21
CA GLY A 520 5.53 14.81 14.00
C GLY A 520 5.35 13.65 13.02
N LYS A 521 6.42 13.32 12.29
CA LYS A 521 6.45 12.23 11.30
C LYS A 521 7.22 11.00 11.79
N TYR A 522 8.22 11.22 12.65
CA TYR A 522 9.15 10.17 13.10
C TYR A 522 9.17 10.12 14.62
N ALA A 523 9.08 8.92 15.18
CA ALA A 523 9.13 8.68 16.62
C ALA A 523 10.55 8.36 17.09
N ILE A 524 11.25 7.46 16.40
CA ILE A 524 12.60 7.02 16.76
C ILE A 524 13.47 7.01 15.51
N ARG A 525 14.62 7.68 15.57
CA ARG A 525 15.63 7.67 14.51
C ARG A 525 16.94 7.15 15.09
N ILE A 526 17.47 6.08 14.49
CA ILE A 526 18.73 5.46 14.88
C ILE A 526 19.75 5.75 13.79
N SER A 527 20.76 6.56 14.11
CA SER A 527 21.74 7.03 13.13
C SER A 527 23.15 6.64 13.57
N GLY A 528 23.69 5.62 12.93
CA GLY A 528 25.09 5.22 12.99
C GLY A 528 25.72 5.23 11.60
N THR A 529 26.91 4.64 11.50
CA THR A 529 27.58 4.39 10.21
C THR A 529 28.18 2.99 10.23
N GLN A 530 28.61 2.49 9.08
CA GLN A 530 29.37 1.22 9.04
C GLN A 530 30.58 1.22 9.98
N ARG A 531 31.30 2.36 10.09
CA ARG A 531 32.50 2.49 10.93
C ARG A 531 32.18 2.63 12.42
N GLN A 532 31.03 3.21 12.73
CA GLN A 532 30.58 3.47 14.09
C GLN A 532 29.09 3.14 14.19
N PRO A 533 28.73 1.85 14.19
CA PRO A 533 27.33 1.45 14.19
C PRO A 533 26.69 1.68 15.56
N VAL A 534 25.37 1.85 15.58
CA VAL A 534 24.59 1.72 16.82
C VAL A 534 24.33 0.23 17.05
N VAL A 535 24.73 -0.27 18.21
CA VAL A 535 24.78 -1.71 18.50
C VAL A 535 23.75 -2.11 19.55
N ASN A 536 23.06 -3.24 19.38
CA ASN A 536 22.17 -3.85 20.37
C ASN A 536 21.07 -2.89 20.85
N VAL A 537 20.19 -2.47 19.95
CA VAL A 537 19.01 -1.64 20.28
C VAL A 537 17.73 -2.46 20.14
N THR A 538 16.85 -2.39 21.14
CA THR A 538 15.54 -3.05 21.12
C THR A 538 14.43 -2.03 21.27
N ILE A 539 13.40 -2.11 20.43
CA ILE A 539 12.15 -1.36 20.52
C ILE A 539 11.03 -2.41 20.64
N SER A 540 10.32 -2.45 21.77
CA SER A 540 9.43 -3.59 22.08
C SER A 540 8.08 -3.18 22.68
N GLY A 541 6.99 -3.73 22.13
CA GLY A 541 5.66 -3.65 22.75
C GLY A 541 4.98 -2.27 22.71
N LEU A 542 5.48 -1.33 21.90
CA LEU A 542 4.97 0.04 21.80
C LEU A 542 3.87 0.17 20.74
N THR A 543 2.87 1.01 20.99
CA THR A 543 1.98 1.50 19.93
C THR A 543 2.48 2.86 19.44
N PHE A 544 2.66 3.04 18.14
CA PHE A 544 2.94 4.33 17.51
C PHE A 544 1.70 4.82 16.77
N ALA A 545 1.33 6.08 16.98
CA ALA A 545 0.14 6.69 16.39
C ALA A 545 0.34 8.17 16.04
N HIS A 546 -0.60 8.69 15.27
CA HIS A 546 -0.73 10.13 14.98
C HIS A 546 0.44 10.75 14.21
N ALA A 547 1.09 9.96 13.35
CA ALA A 547 2.20 10.39 12.51
C ALA A 547 1.72 11.15 11.26
N ASP A 548 2.30 12.31 10.99
CA ASP A 548 1.94 13.13 9.82
C ASP A 548 2.44 12.55 8.49
N ALA A 549 1.90 13.02 7.38
CA ALA A 549 2.17 12.47 6.06
C ALA A 549 3.55 12.86 5.49
N THR A 550 4.16 11.98 4.71
CA THR A 550 5.50 12.16 4.09
C THR A 550 5.46 12.26 2.56
N TYR A 551 4.28 12.26 1.95
CA TYR A 551 4.13 12.22 0.48
C TYR A 551 4.69 13.47 -0.23
N LEU A 552 4.88 14.58 0.49
CA LEU A 552 5.60 15.78 0.01
C LEU A 552 6.96 15.96 0.70
N ASP A 553 7.57 14.93 1.30
CA ASP A 553 8.97 15.00 1.74
C ASP A 553 9.92 14.58 0.60
N ASP A 554 11.22 14.54 0.85
CA ASP A 554 12.20 14.15 -0.16
C ASP A 554 12.09 12.66 -0.49
N TYR A 555 12.15 12.36 -1.80
CA TYR A 555 12.12 11.02 -2.36
C TYR A 555 13.45 10.64 -3.01
N TYR A 556 13.72 9.35 -3.00
CA TYR A 556 14.95 8.75 -3.49
C TYR A 556 14.62 7.59 -4.43
N VAL A 557 15.25 7.54 -5.60
CA VAL A 557 15.16 6.37 -6.50
C VAL A 557 16.28 5.40 -6.13
N PRO A 558 15.98 4.24 -5.52
CA PRO A 558 17.01 3.41 -4.93
C PRO A 558 17.82 2.62 -5.97
N SER A 559 17.21 2.26 -7.08
CA SER A 559 17.81 1.43 -8.12
C SER A 559 17.02 1.57 -9.43
N SER A 560 17.19 0.63 -10.37
CA SER A 560 16.56 0.68 -11.69
C SER A 560 15.14 0.11 -11.76
N GLY A 561 14.53 -0.18 -10.61
CA GLY A 561 13.10 -0.45 -10.52
C GLY A 561 12.27 0.82 -10.67
N ASP A 562 10.95 0.68 -10.63
CA ASP A 562 10.04 1.81 -10.92
C ASP A 562 9.78 2.68 -9.68
N TYR A 563 10.33 2.29 -8.53
CA TYR A 563 10.10 2.95 -7.24
C TYR A 563 10.91 4.22 -7.03
N ALA A 564 10.24 5.26 -6.54
CA ALA A 564 10.85 6.29 -5.72
C ALA A 564 10.31 6.14 -4.29
N VAL A 565 11.18 6.25 -3.28
CA VAL A 565 10.80 6.03 -1.88
C VAL A 565 11.23 7.18 -0.98
N HIS A 566 10.41 7.51 0.02
CA HIS A 566 10.84 8.33 1.13
C HIS A 566 11.72 7.49 2.09
N ARG A 567 12.93 7.98 2.42
CA ARG A 567 13.88 7.24 3.29
C ARG A 567 13.53 7.29 4.78
N GLY A 568 12.55 8.09 5.19
CA GLY A 568 12.08 8.17 6.58
C GLY A 568 10.93 7.21 6.88
N GLY A 569 10.80 6.85 8.16
CA GLY A 569 9.67 6.10 8.71
C GLY A 569 9.48 6.40 10.19
N VAL A 570 8.33 6.00 10.75
CA VAL A 570 8.01 6.23 12.17
C VAL A 570 9.12 5.69 13.08
N VAL A 571 9.66 4.53 12.75
CA VAL A 571 10.95 4.04 13.25
C VAL A 571 11.91 3.91 12.07
N SER A 572 13.05 4.58 12.13
CA SER A 572 14.08 4.48 11.09
C SER A 572 15.44 4.17 11.70
N ALA A 573 16.22 3.33 11.01
CA ALA A 573 17.52 2.88 11.46
C ALA A 573 18.52 2.81 10.30
N GLU A 574 19.65 3.47 10.46
CA GLU A 574 20.77 3.45 9.53
C GLU A 574 22.08 3.23 10.28
N GLY A 575 22.97 2.38 9.76
CA GLY A 575 24.24 2.09 10.41
C GLY A 575 24.08 1.35 11.75
N VAL A 576 23.42 0.18 11.74
CA VAL A 576 23.07 -0.58 12.95
C VAL A 576 23.61 -2.02 12.95
N ARG A 577 23.82 -2.58 14.15
CA ARG A 577 24.07 -4.01 14.36
C ARG A 577 23.27 -4.51 15.56
N GLY A 578 22.50 -5.58 15.42
CA GLY A 578 21.69 -6.08 16.54
C GLY A 578 20.51 -5.15 16.84
N LEU A 579 19.65 -4.91 15.85
CA LEU A 579 18.42 -4.13 16.03
C LEU A 579 17.23 -5.08 16.13
N ALA A 580 16.40 -4.93 17.15
CA ALA A 580 15.11 -5.59 17.27
C ALA A 580 13.98 -4.55 17.31
N VAL A 581 13.01 -4.67 16.40
CA VAL A 581 11.72 -3.97 16.46
C VAL A 581 10.64 -5.03 16.57
N GLU A 582 10.11 -5.21 17.77
CA GLU A 582 9.31 -6.37 18.10
C GLU A 582 7.98 -6.04 18.79
N ASN A 583 6.93 -6.76 18.41
CA ASN A 583 5.64 -6.70 19.08
C ASN A 583 5.03 -5.28 19.16
N CYS A 584 5.40 -4.40 18.22
CA CYS A 584 4.88 -3.04 18.13
C CYS A 584 3.62 -2.98 17.26
N ALA A 585 2.80 -1.95 17.47
CA ALA A 585 1.67 -1.62 16.63
C ALA A 585 1.86 -0.22 16.01
N PHE A 586 1.80 -0.11 14.69
CA PHE A 586 1.85 1.14 13.94
C PHE A 586 0.45 1.44 13.42
N ARG A 587 -0.21 2.42 14.03
CA ARG A 587 -1.59 2.80 13.71
C ARG A 587 -1.62 4.04 12.85
N SER A 588 -1.97 3.87 11.58
CA SER A 588 -2.05 4.93 10.58
C SER A 588 -0.75 5.76 10.47
N PRO A 589 0.44 5.15 10.31
CA PRO A 589 1.65 5.92 10.07
C PRO A 589 1.46 6.75 8.80
N GLY A 590 1.79 8.05 8.81
CA GLY A 590 1.55 8.93 7.67
C GLY A 590 2.44 8.69 6.46
N GLY A 591 3.50 7.92 6.64
CA GLY A 591 4.43 7.48 5.62
C GLY A 591 4.75 6.01 5.78
N ASN A 592 6.05 5.69 5.74
CA ASN A 592 6.54 4.35 6.05
C ASN A 592 6.50 4.06 7.56
N ALA A 593 6.26 2.80 7.95
CA ALA A 593 6.27 2.42 9.36
C ALA A 593 7.70 2.17 9.87
N ILE A 594 8.44 1.27 9.22
CA ILE A 594 9.81 0.89 9.60
C ILE A 594 10.74 1.04 8.40
N VAL A 595 11.87 1.74 8.58
CA VAL A 595 12.93 1.82 7.57
C VAL A 595 14.26 1.32 8.13
N VAL A 596 14.92 0.42 7.42
CA VAL A 596 16.29 -0.05 7.68
C VAL A 596 17.15 0.29 6.47
N ALA A 597 18.13 1.16 6.65
CA ALA A 597 18.95 1.69 5.57
C ALA A 597 20.46 1.53 5.80
N GLY A 598 21.24 1.54 4.71
CA GLY A 598 22.70 1.51 4.75
C GLY A 598 23.24 0.25 5.45
N PHE A 599 24.36 0.37 6.17
CA PHE A 599 24.89 -0.74 6.95
C PHE A 599 23.90 -1.22 8.03
N ALA A 600 23.38 -2.44 7.86
CA ALA A 600 22.55 -3.10 8.88
C ALA A 600 22.91 -4.59 8.99
N ARG A 601 23.16 -5.09 10.21
CA ARG A 601 23.46 -6.50 10.51
C ARG A 601 22.63 -7.00 11.68
N ASP A 602 22.26 -8.27 11.66
CA ASP A 602 21.53 -8.91 12.75
C ASP A 602 20.28 -8.09 13.14
N VAL A 603 19.46 -7.76 12.14
CA VAL A 603 18.22 -6.99 12.33
C VAL A 603 17.03 -7.93 12.32
N ALA A 604 16.15 -7.81 13.32
CA ALA A 604 14.91 -8.54 13.43
C ALA A 604 13.72 -7.57 13.54
N ILE A 605 12.74 -7.71 12.65
CA ILE A 605 11.46 -7.01 12.68
C ILE A 605 10.40 -8.09 12.89
N SER A 606 9.96 -8.29 14.14
CA SER A 606 9.17 -9.47 14.53
C SER A 606 7.85 -9.16 15.22
N GLY A 607 6.76 -9.84 14.85
CA GLY A 607 5.51 -9.79 15.62
C GLY A 607 4.75 -8.46 15.54
N ASN A 608 5.11 -7.55 14.62
CA ASN A 608 4.52 -6.21 14.55
C ASN A 608 3.17 -6.21 13.80
N GLU A 609 2.34 -5.22 14.11
CA GLU A 609 1.17 -4.87 13.30
C GLU A 609 1.37 -3.50 12.66
N ILE A 610 1.19 -3.42 11.35
CA ILE A 610 1.20 -2.16 10.61
C ILE A 610 -0.14 -2.05 9.89
N ALA A 611 -0.90 -0.99 10.20
CA ALA A 611 -2.20 -0.75 9.61
C ALA A 611 -2.35 0.71 9.16
N TRP A 612 -2.99 0.94 8.01
CA TRP A 612 -3.34 2.28 7.49
C TRP A 612 -2.14 3.16 7.13
N ALA A 613 -1.02 2.54 6.72
CA ALA A 613 0.21 3.24 6.38
C ALA A 613 0.04 4.12 5.13
N GLY A 614 0.49 5.38 5.22
CA GLY A 614 0.46 6.32 4.11
C GLY A 614 1.27 5.86 2.91
N GLU A 615 2.35 5.12 3.17
CA GLU A 615 3.25 4.52 2.17
C GLU A 615 3.50 3.03 2.49
N SER A 616 4.74 2.56 2.39
CA SER A 616 5.09 1.15 2.57
C SER A 616 5.11 0.75 4.05
N GLY A 617 4.91 -0.54 4.32
CA GLY A 617 5.04 -1.06 5.68
C GLY A 617 6.49 -1.01 6.16
N ILE A 618 7.34 -1.79 5.50
CA ILE A 618 8.77 -1.93 5.83
C ILE A 618 9.61 -1.62 4.58
N LEU A 619 10.58 -0.72 4.70
CA LEU A 619 11.61 -0.49 3.67
C LEU A 619 12.98 -1.03 4.13
N ILE A 620 13.65 -1.79 3.27
CA ILE A 620 15.02 -2.26 3.47
C ILE A 620 15.87 -1.75 2.30
N LEU A 621 16.76 -0.79 2.58
CA LEU A 621 17.40 0.05 1.56
C LEU A 621 18.93 0.07 1.69
N GLY A 622 19.65 -0.53 0.75
CA GLY A 622 21.10 -0.31 0.66
C GLY A 622 21.48 0.91 -0.17
N ASP A 623 22.75 1.27 -0.09
CA ASP A 623 23.38 2.21 -1.02
C ASP A 623 24.63 1.59 -1.64
N CYS A 624 24.98 2.05 -2.84
CA CYS A 624 26.17 1.60 -3.57
C CYS A 624 26.84 2.82 -4.21
N LEU A 625 28.16 2.75 -4.37
CA LEU A 625 28.88 3.75 -5.15
C LEU A 625 28.75 3.40 -6.64
N LEU A 626 27.71 3.93 -7.28
CA LEU A 626 27.32 3.56 -8.64
C LEU A 626 27.11 2.03 -8.73
N VAL A 627 27.88 1.35 -9.58
CA VAL A 627 27.86 -0.12 -9.75
C VAL A 627 28.48 -0.86 -8.56
N ASP A 628 29.36 -0.22 -7.78
CA ASP A 628 30.15 -0.89 -6.74
C ASP A 628 29.42 -0.92 -5.39
N CYS A 629 28.97 -2.10 -5.00
CA CYS A 629 28.36 -2.42 -3.72
C CYS A 629 29.29 -3.22 -2.78
N THR A 630 30.59 -3.34 -3.09
CA THR A 630 31.57 -4.06 -2.25
C THR A 630 31.97 -3.30 -0.97
N ASN A 631 31.52 -2.06 -0.83
CA ASN A 631 31.79 -1.23 0.34
C ASN A 631 31.17 -1.78 1.65
N GLY A 632 30.18 -2.68 1.57
CA GLY A 632 29.51 -3.29 2.71
C GLY A 632 28.42 -2.45 3.39
N ASP A 633 28.08 -1.28 2.84
CA ASP A 633 27.09 -0.32 3.38
C ASP A 633 25.65 -0.64 2.93
N GLN A 634 25.29 -1.92 3.01
CA GLN A 634 23.96 -2.43 2.66
C GLN A 634 23.38 -3.24 3.82
N PRO A 635 22.04 -3.34 3.94
CA PRO A 635 21.43 -4.31 4.84
C PRO A 635 21.77 -5.73 4.41
N ARG A 636 22.27 -6.55 5.35
CA ARG A 636 22.57 -7.97 5.10
C ARG A 636 22.01 -8.83 6.23
N GLY A 637 21.24 -9.86 5.89
CA GLY A 637 20.69 -10.81 6.86
C GLY A 637 19.57 -10.22 7.73
N VAL A 638 18.70 -9.40 7.15
CA VAL A 638 17.52 -8.86 7.85
C VAL A 638 16.43 -9.93 7.93
N LEU A 639 15.89 -10.16 9.12
CA LEU A 639 14.75 -11.05 9.35
C LEU A 639 13.47 -10.23 9.57
N VAL A 640 12.49 -10.42 8.70
CA VAL A 640 11.13 -9.88 8.83
C VAL A 640 10.20 -11.06 9.11
N GLU A 641 9.79 -11.25 10.36
CA GLU A 641 9.00 -12.42 10.71
C GLU A 641 7.71 -12.15 11.49
N LYS A 642 6.68 -12.95 11.24
CA LYS A 642 5.42 -12.91 12.01
C LYS A 642 4.76 -11.52 12.05
N ASN A 643 4.88 -10.74 10.98
CA ASN A 643 4.28 -9.41 10.90
C ASN A 643 2.90 -9.49 10.22
N LEU A 644 1.95 -8.69 10.72
CA LEU A 644 0.67 -8.42 10.07
C LEU A 644 0.75 -7.02 9.44
N ILE A 645 0.70 -6.93 8.12
CA ILE A 645 0.73 -5.65 7.40
C ILE A 645 -0.51 -5.51 6.53
N ARG A 646 -1.34 -4.52 6.80
CA ARG A 646 -2.63 -4.37 6.13
C ARG A 646 -2.99 -2.92 5.87
N GLU A 647 -3.76 -2.67 4.82
CA GLU A 647 -4.18 -1.32 4.44
C GLU A 647 -3.01 -0.33 4.40
N PHE A 648 -2.09 -0.50 3.45
CA PHE A 648 -0.92 0.38 3.30
C PHE A 648 -0.99 1.13 1.98
N GLY A 649 -0.12 2.11 1.75
CA GLY A 649 -0.13 2.96 0.56
C GLY A 649 -1.36 3.86 0.44
N ILE A 650 -1.83 4.45 1.55
CA ILE A 650 -3.00 5.35 1.53
C ILE A 650 -2.77 6.60 0.65
N TYR A 651 -1.55 7.13 0.64
CA TYR A 651 -1.19 8.33 -0.12
C TYR A 651 -0.36 8.01 -1.35
N ASN A 652 0.66 7.15 -1.22
CA ASN A 652 1.47 6.70 -2.35
C ASN A 652 1.01 5.33 -2.83
N GLN A 653 0.44 5.28 -4.04
CA GLN A 653 -0.04 4.04 -4.65
C GLN A 653 1.11 3.15 -5.16
N GLN A 654 2.34 3.66 -5.27
CA GLN A 654 3.54 2.85 -5.53
C GLN A 654 4.21 2.42 -4.22
N SER A 655 3.49 1.61 -3.42
CA SER A 655 3.92 1.14 -2.09
C SER A 655 3.86 -0.38 -1.98
N ALA A 656 4.63 -0.94 -1.05
CA ALA A 656 4.63 -2.38 -0.74
C ALA A 656 4.49 -2.66 0.77
N ALA A 657 4.05 -3.86 1.15
CA ALA A 657 4.09 -4.27 2.55
C ALA A 657 5.54 -4.40 3.02
N VAL A 658 6.39 -5.03 2.18
CA VAL A 658 7.85 -5.07 2.35
C VAL A 658 8.54 -4.72 1.04
N PHE A 659 9.35 -3.67 1.05
CA PHE A 659 10.16 -3.22 -0.09
C PHE A 659 11.64 -3.52 0.17
N ILE A 660 12.33 -4.05 -0.84
CA ILE A 660 13.75 -4.37 -0.77
C ILE A 660 14.47 -3.74 -1.97
N ALA A 661 15.57 -3.03 -1.70
CA ALA A 661 16.52 -2.58 -2.71
C ALA A 661 17.96 -2.70 -2.18
N LYS A 662 18.90 -3.07 -3.05
CA LYS A 662 20.34 -3.10 -2.76
C LYS A 662 20.71 -3.80 -1.45
N SER A 663 20.12 -4.95 -1.18
CA SER A 663 20.26 -5.65 0.10
C SER A 663 20.56 -7.13 -0.10
N ALA A 664 21.14 -7.81 0.88
CA ALA A 664 21.49 -9.22 0.77
C ALA A 664 20.77 -10.08 1.81
N SER A 665 20.28 -11.26 1.40
CA SER A 665 19.79 -12.30 2.32
C SER A 665 18.69 -11.82 3.28
N VAL A 666 17.73 -11.06 2.77
CA VAL A 666 16.53 -10.69 3.53
C VAL A 666 15.58 -11.89 3.59
N VAL A 667 15.18 -12.29 4.80
CA VAL A 667 14.25 -13.40 5.04
C VAL A 667 12.91 -12.84 5.52
N ILE A 668 11.86 -13.10 4.76
CA ILE A 668 10.46 -12.80 5.08
C ILE A 668 9.79 -14.13 5.45
N ASP A 669 9.43 -14.29 6.71
CA ASP A 669 8.96 -15.56 7.28
C ASP A 669 7.63 -15.36 8.01
N ARG A 670 6.57 -16.09 7.63
CA ARG A 670 5.24 -15.94 8.24
C ARG A 670 4.69 -14.50 8.16
N LEU A 671 4.84 -13.85 7.01
CA LEU A 671 4.19 -12.56 6.74
C LEU A 671 2.72 -12.80 6.39
N VAL A 672 1.81 -12.01 6.96
CA VAL A 672 0.43 -11.87 6.47
C VAL A 672 0.28 -10.44 5.97
N ALA A 673 0.16 -10.29 4.64
CA ALA A 673 0.08 -8.98 3.99
C ALA A 673 -1.12 -8.87 3.05
N PHE A 674 -1.96 -7.86 3.24
CA PHE A 674 -3.13 -7.66 2.39
C PHE A 674 -3.63 -6.22 2.31
N ASN A 675 -4.56 -5.97 1.39
CA ASN A 675 -5.19 -4.67 1.19
C ASN A 675 -4.21 -3.54 0.78
N GLY A 676 -3.25 -3.84 -0.10
CA GLY A 676 -2.30 -2.87 -0.65
C GLY A 676 -2.65 -2.39 -2.08
N PRO A 677 -2.25 -1.19 -2.49
CA PRO A 677 -2.57 -0.62 -3.79
C PRO A 677 -1.74 -1.21 -4.94
N ARG A 678 -0.52 -1.68 -4.61
CA ARG A 678 0.43 -2.34 -5.51
C ARG A 678 0.92 -3.63 -4.84
N GLN A 679 2.22 -3.90 -4.73
CA GLN A 679 2.72 -5.22 -4.29
C GLN A 679 2.54 -5.50 -2.80
N GLY A 680 2.49 -6.78 -2.44
CA GLY A 680 2.78 -7.22 -1.07
C GLY A 680 4.29 -7.19 -0.80
N THR A 681 5.10 -7.71 -1.71
CA THR A 681 6.57 -7.66 -1.60
C THR A 681 7.22 -7.37 -2.95
N VAL A 682 8.25 -6.53 -2.94
CA VAL A 682 9.01 -6.19 -4.14
C VAL A 682 10.52 -6.27 -3.92
N TRP A 683 11.21 -6.88 -4.89
CA TRP A 683 12.66 -6.83 -5.04
C TRP A 683 12.99 -5.84 -6.16
N ASN A 684 13.36 -4.62 -5.80
CA ASN A 684 13.44 -3.49 -6.73
C ASN A 684 14.66 -3.55 -7.66
N ASP A 685 15.60 -4.43 -7.38
CA ASP A 685 16.82 -4.67 -8.15
C ASP A 685 17.36 -6.09 -7.92
N GLY A 686 18.36 -6.45 -8.73
CA GLY A 686 19.08 -7.73 -8.65
C GLY A 686 20.41 -7.66 -7.88
N ALA A 687 20.60 -6.67 -7.00
CA ALA A 687 21.84 -6.60 -6.23
C ALA A 687 21.88 -7.69 -5.16
N PHE A 688 22.99 -8.42 -5.05
CA PHE A 688 23.28 -9.48 -4.07
C PHE A 688 22.38 -10.73 -4.12
N GLY A 689 21.06 -10.58 -4.05
CA GLY A 689 20.09 -11.66 -3.96
C GLY A 689 20.12 -12.44 -2.63
N GLY A 690 19.77 -13.73 -2.70
CA GLY A 690 19.66 -14.60 -1.53
C GLY A 690 18.43 -14.33 -0.67
N HIS A 691 17.44 -13.59 -1.19
CA HIS A 691 16.20 -13.29 -0.46
C HIS A 691 15.34 -14.53 -0.31
N GLU A 692 14.58 -14.63 0.77
CA GLU A 692 13.68 -15.75 1.02
C GLU A 692 12.32 -15.23 1.45
N ILE A 693 11.24 -15.69 0.81
CA ILE A 693 9.86 -15.53 1.28
C ILE A 693 9.34 -16.93 1.60
N ARG A 694 8.92 -17.16 2.84
CA ARG A 694 8.37 -18.46 3.26
C ARG A 694 7.23 -18.39 4.24
N ASP A 695 6.45 -19.46 4.30
CA ASP A 695 5.37 -19.66 5.27
C ASP A 695 4.36 -18.49 5.32
N SER A 696 4.22 -17.75 4.22
CA SER A 696 3.55 -16.44 4.19
C SER A 696 2.20 -16.49 3.46
N ALA A 697 1.33 -15.54 3.77
CA ALA A 697 0.04 -15.32 3.11
C ALA A 697 -0.01 -13.90 2.54
N ILE A 698 -0.07 -13.77 1.21
CA ILE A 698 -0.14 -12.45 0.54
C ILE A 698 -1.30 -12.46 -0.46
N TYR A 699 -2.25 -11.56 -0.26
CA TYR A 699 -3.50 -11.53 -1.04
C TYR A 699 -4.12 -10.14 -1.01
N MET A 700 -5.12 -9.87 -1.87
CA MET A 700 -5.79 -8.56 -1.94
C MET A 700 -4.80 -7.40 -2.10
N THR A 701 -3.80 -7.58 -2.95
CA THR A 701 -2.83 -6.56 -3.35
C THR A 701 -3.11 -6.14 -4.79
N VAL A 702 -2.43 -5.11 -5.29
CA VAL A 702 -2.65 -4.55 -6.63
C VAL A 702 -4.10 -4.10 -6.82
N ARG A 703 -4.63 -3.42 -5.79
CA ARG A 703 -6.04 -2.99 -5.71
C ARG A 703 -6.34 -1.73 -6.50
N SER A 704 -5.31 -0.95 -6.80
CA SER A 704 -5.45 0.44 -7.24
C SER A 704 -4.60 0.75 -8.46
N THR A 705 -3.51 0.01 -8.61
CA THR A 705 -2.58 0.07 -9.74
C THR A 705 -2.69 -1.22 -10.55
N GLY A 706 -1.96 -1.36 -11.66
CA GLY A 706 -1.93 -2.60 -12.44
C GLY A 706 -0.53 -3.02 -12.86
N ASP A 707 -0.48 -4.02 -13.76
CA ASP A 707 0.73 -4.51 -14.42
C ASP A 707 1.84 -4.91 -13.42
N CYS A 708 1.45 -5.67 -12.40
CA CYS A 708 2.34 -6.25 -11.41
C CYS A 708 1.67 -7.42 -10.67
N GLY A 709 2.37 -8.08 -9.75
CA GLY A 709 1.85 -9.16 -8.91
C GLY A 709 1.95 -8.86 -7.41
N PRO A 710 1.31 -9.66 -6.54
CA PRO A 710 1.55 -9.62 -5.10
C PRO A 710 3.03 -9.73 -4.71
N ILE A 711 3.79 -10.57 -5.43
CA ILE A 711 5.25 -10.60 -5.38
C ILE A 711 5.78 -10.13 -6.72
N TYR A 712 6.77 -9.25 -6.70
CA TYR A 712 7.29 -8.63 -7.92
C TYR A 712 8.81 -8.42 -7.88
N ALA A 713 9.50 -8.50 -9.01
CA ALA A 713 10.93 -8.23 -9.10
C ALA A 713 11.35 -7.50 -10.39
N TRP A 714 12.40 -6.66 -10.29
CA TRP A 714 13.15 -6.08 -11.41
C TRP A 714 14.65 -6.33 -11.23
N MET A 715 15.39 -6.49 -12.32
CA MET A 715 16.87 -6.57 -12.29
C MET A 715 17.51 -5.94 -13.54
N ARG A 716 17.12 -4.70 -13.85
CA ARG A 716 17.53 -3.96 -15.07
C ARG A 716 18.98 -3.44 -15.08
N THR A 717 19.75 -3.62 -14.00
CA THR A 717 21.12 -3.09 -13.87
C THR A 717 22.02 -4.07 -13.16
N VAL A 718 23.32 -3.99 -13.46
CA VAL A 718 24.35 -4.80 -12.82
C VAL A 718 24.87 -4.14 -11.54
N TYR A 719 25.25 -4.96 -10.56
CA TYR A 719 25.90 -4.50 -9.33
C TYR A 719 27.08 -5.40 -9.00
N LEU A 720 28.25 -4.81 -8.77
CA LEU A 720 29.42 -5.53 -8.27
C LEU A 720 29.28 -5.67 -6.75
N HIS A 721 29.28 -6.89 -6.25
CA HIS A 721 29.12 -7.18 -4.83
C HIS A 721 30.04 -8.29 -4.34
N ASP A 722 30.22 -8.37 -3.03
CA ASP A 722 30.98 -9.47 -2.43
C ASP A 722 30.17 -10.78 -2.52
N GLY A 723 30.79 -11.83 -3.02
CA GLY A 723 30.30 -13.20 -2.90
C GLY A 723 30.48 -13.75 -1.47
N PRO A 724 29.94 -14.95 -1.17
CA PRO A 724 30.07 -15.57 0.14
C PRO A 724 31.52 -15.80 0.60
N ASP A 725 32.45 -15.94 -0.35
CA ASP A 725 33.89 -16.10 -0.15
C ASP A 725 34.65 -14.77 -0.12
N GLY A 726 33.95 -13.63 -0.21
CA GLY A 726 34.53 -12.29 -0.29
C GLY A 726 35.08 -11.91 -1.67
N SER A 727 34.95 -12.78 -2.68
CA SER A 727 35.34 -12.44 -4.06
C SER A 727 34.30 -11.52 -4.71
N PRO A 728 34.69 -10.50 -5.50
CA PRO A 728 33.73 -9.69 -6.25
C PRO A 728 32.94 -10.52 -7.28
N ARG A 729 31.62 -10.32 -7.34
CA ARG A 729 30.68 -11.01 -8.25
C ARG A 729 29.65 -10.03 -8.81
N LEU A 730 29.12 -10.38 -9.99
CA LEU A 730 27.96 -9.70 -10.61
C LEU A 730 26.68 -10.52 -10.53
N GLN A 731 26.82 -11.83 -10.38
CA GLN A 731 25.70 -12.75 -10.32
C GLN A 731 25.12 -12.73 -8.90
N PRO A 732 23.83 -12.38 -8.74
CA PRO A 732 23.18 -12.47 -7.43
C PRO A 732 23.05 -13.93 -7.00
N ALA A 733 23.02 -14.14 -5.70
CA ALA A 733 22.60 -15.41 -5.11
C ALA A 733 21.11 -15.65 -5.41
N GLU A 734 20.74 -16.92 -5.59
CA GLU A 734 19.35 -17.29 -5.84
C GLU A 734 18.42 -16.81 -4.71
N SER A 735 17.34 -16.14 -5.09
CA SER A 735 16.26 -15.77 -4.18
C SER A 735 15.09 -16.76 -4.31
N VAL A 736 14.40 -17.07 -3.22
CA VAL A 736 13.44 -18.17 -3.17
C VAL A 736 12.10 -17.73 -2.57
N VAL A 737 11.00 -18.12 -3.21
CA VAL A 737 9.64 -18.02 -2.67
C VAL A 737 9.09 -19.43 -2.46
N HIS A 738 8.75 -19.82 -1.24
CA HIS A 738 8.28 -21.18 -0.97
C HIS A 738 7.28 -21.32 0.17
N ASN A 739 6.55 -22.43 0.17
CA ASN A 739 5.58 -22.79 1.21
C ASN A 739 4.61 -21.64 1.56
N SER A 740 4.12 -20.91 0.56
CA SER A 740 3.31 -19.70 0.76
C SER A 740 2.01 -19.74 -0.03
N VAL A 741 1.00 -19.04 0.47
CA VAL A 741 -0.29 -18.81 -0.21
C VAL A 741 -0.29 -17.41 -0.83
N ILE A 742 -0.26 -17.34 -2.16
CA ILE A 742 -0.24 -16.07 -2.89
C ILE A 742 -1.46 -16.00 -3.82
N LEU A 743 -2.35 -15.02 -3.58
CA LEU A 743 -3.58 -14.86 -4.36
C LEU A 743 -3.53 -13.59 -5.19
N THR A 744 -3.80 -13.73 -6.49
CA THR A 744 -3.81 -12.63 -7.45
C THR A 744 -5.22 -12.08 -7.62
N ASN A 745 -5.64 -11.21 -6.72
CA ASN A 745 -6.96 -10.58 -6.78
C ASN A 745 -6.84 -9.18 -7.43
N TRP A 746 -7.97 -8.56 -7.80
CA TRP A 746 -7.99 -7.21 -8.37
C TRP A 746 -7.21 -7.08 -9.70
N HIS A 747 -6.22 -6.19 -9.80
CA HIS A 747 -5.56 -5.81 -11.05
C HIS A 747 -4.16 -6.46 -11.21
N GLY A 748 -3.72 -7.29 -10.27
CA GLY A 748 -2.39 -7.91 -10.35
C GLY A 748 -2.32 -9.01 -11.40
N VAL A 749 -1.30 -9.19 -12.23
CA VAL A 749 -1.40 -10.12 -13.38
C VAL A 749 -0.96 -11.55 -13.03
N TRP A 750 0.10 -11.67 -12.23
CA TRP A 750 0.63 -12.96 -11.77
C TRP A 750 0.82 -12.95 -10.25
N PRO A 751 0.73 -14.11 -9.57
CA PRO A 751 0.96 -14.18 -8.13
C PRO A 751 2.43 -13.87 -7.79
N ILE A 752 3.34 -14.35 -8.65
CA ILE A 752 4.77 -14.06 -8.62
C ILE A 752 5.14 -13.51 -10.01
N ASP A 753 5.39 -12.21 -10.08
CA ASP A 753 5.65 -11.47 -11.30
C ASP A 753 7.15 -11.14 -11.41
N LEU A 754 7.84 -11.91 -12.25
CA LEU A 754 9.27 -11.77 -12.47
C LEU A 754 9.51 -10.98 -13.76
N ASP A 755 9.56 -9.66 -13.61
CA ASP A 755 9.58 -8.71 -14.72
C ASP A 755 11.01 -8.39 -15.18
N ASP A 756 11.17 -7.32 -15.97
CA ASP A 756 12.42 -6.88 -16.61
C ASP A 756 13.72 -7.28 -15.90
N GLY A 757 14.48 -8.16 -16.56
CA GLY A 757 15.82 -8.57 -16.13
C GLY A 757 15.84 -9.59 -15.00
N SER A 758 14.70 -9.88 -14.36
CA SER A 758 14.62 -10.80 -13.23
C SER A 758 15.30 -12.12 -13.52
N ALA A 759 16.25 -12.47 -12.67
CA ALA A 759 17.06 -13.66 -12.78
C ALA A 759 17.41 -14.26 -11.42
N PHE A 760 17.75 -15.55 -11.40
CA PHE A 760 18.12 -16.28 -10.18
C PHE A 760 17.01 -16.25 -9.12
N VAL A 761 15.79 -16.58 -9.54
CA VAL A 761 14.62 -16.65 -8.64
C VAL A 761 13.96 -18.02 -8.74
N SER A 762 13.75 -18.68 -7.61
CA SER A 762 13.07 -19.97 -7.51
C SER A 762 11.77 -19.86 -6.74
N ALA A 763 10.63 -20.18 -7.37
CA ALA A 763 9.36 -20.42 -6.71
C ALA A 763 9.13 -21.92 -6.51
N ARG A 764 8.93 -22.39 -5.27
CA ARG A 764 8.70 -23.83 -5.00
C ARG A 764 7.66 -24.13 -3.93
N GLY A 765 6.82 -25.14 -4.16
CA GLY A 765 5.89 -25.62 -3.14
C GLY A 765 4.85 -24.58 -2.68
N ASN A 766 4.43 -23.67 -3.55
CA ASN A 766 3.46 -22.63 -3.23
C ASN A 766 2.05 -23.00 -3.70
N ALA A 767 1.04 -22.45 -3.01
CA ALA A 767 -0.34 -22.41 -3.50
C ALA A 767 -0.60 -21.03 -4.13
N LEU A 768 -0.79 -21.02 -5.44
CA LEU A 768 -0.88 -19.84 -6.28
C LEU A 768 -2.24 -19.82 -6.99
N ALA A 769 -2.97 -18.72 -6.92
CA ALA A 769 -4.29 -18.62 -7.54
C ALA A 769 -4.45 -17.38 -8.42
N TRP A 770 -5.30 -17.52 -9.44
CA TRP A 770 -5.78 -16.46 -10.33
C TRP A 770 -4.69 -15.79 -11.18
N GLY A 771 -3.61 -16.51 -11.44
CA GLY A 771 -2.55 -16.11 -12.37
C GLY A 771 -1.51 -17.22 -12.52
N GLY A 772 -0.83 -17.23 -13.66
CA GLY A 772 0.17 -18.24 -14.03
C GLY A 772 1.59 -17.92 -13.61
N PHE A 773 2.56 -18.51 -14.32
CA PHE A 773 3.97 -18.13 -14.23
C PHE A 773 4.38 -17.20 -15.35
N LYS A 774 5.01 -16.09 -14.96
CA LYS A 774 5.60 -15.11 -15.87
C LYS A 774 7.09 -15.35 -16.01
N ASN A 775 7.56 -15.27 -17.25
CA ASN A 775 8.96 -15.07 -17.56
C ASN A 775 9.12 -13.96 -18.60
N TYR A 776 9.70 -12.83 -18.18
CA TYR A 776 9.96 -11.69 -19.05
C TYR A 776 11.39 -11.16 -18.91
N LEU A 777 12.05 -10.89 -20.05
CA LEU A 777 13.35 -10.20 -20.24
C LEU A 777 14.52 -10.53 -19.28
N GLY A 778 14.48 -11.66 -18.58
CA GLY A 778 15.54 -12.17 -17.70
C GLY A 778 15.83 -13.64 -17.95
N HIS A 779 16.48 -14.34 -17.02
CA HIS A 779 16.91 -15.74 -17.22
C HIS A 779 17.09 -16.48 -15.88
N SER A 780 17.30 -17.81 -15.91
CA SER A 780 17.58 -18.61 -14.71
C SER A 780 16.54 -18.49 -13.59
N LYS A 781 15.24 -18.47 -13.93
CA LYS A 781 14.15 -18.59 -12.96
C LYS A 781 13.60 -20.02 -12.95
N SER A 782 13.09 -20.47 -11.81
CA SER A 782 12.47 -21.79 -11.70
C SER A 782 11.13 -21.72 -10.99
N SER A 783 10.14 -22.44 -11.53
CA SER A 783 8.91 -22.76 -10.83
C SER A 783 8.80 -24.27 -10.70
N THR A 784 8.85 -24.78 -9.47
CA THR A 784 8.84 -26.23 -9.23
C THR A 784 7.93 -26.66 -8.09
N GLY A 785 7.09 -27.67 -8.31
CA GLY A 785 6.26 -28.21 -7.24
C GLY A 785 5.18 -27.26 -6.74
N ASN A 786 4.84 -26.20 -7.49
CA ASN A 786 3.77 -25.28 -7.13
C ASN A 786 2.41 -25.80 -7.61
N VAL A 787 1.34 -25.35 -6.98
CA VAL A 787 -0.05 -25.56 -7.40
C VAL A 787 -0.60 -24.24 -7.92
N TYR A 788 -1.00 -24.22 -9.19
CA TYR A 788 -1.66 -23.09 -9.85
C TYR A 788 -3.15 -23.38 -9.97
N VAL A 789 -3.97 -22.48 -9.44
CA VAL A 789 -5.43 -22.60 -9.39
C VAL A 789 -6.05 -21.54 -10.30
N TYR A 790 -6.60 -21.99 -11.43
CA TYR A 790 -7.26 -21.22 -12.48
C TYR A 790 -6.50 -19.95 -12.86
N PRO A 791 -5.32 -20.07 -13.48
CA PRO A 791 -4.56 -18.93 -13.97
C PRO A 791 -5.29 -18.17 -15.11
N ASP A 792 -6.29 -18.79 -15.72
CA ASP A 792 -7.15 -18.23 -16.75
C ASP A 792 -8.47 -17.66 -16.22
N ALA A 793 -8.61 -17.54 -14.90
CA ALA A 793 -9.70 -16.81 -14.28
C ALA A 793 -9.83 -15.42 -14.92
N GLN A 794 -10.94 -15.17 -15.60
CA GLN A 794 -11.20 -13.88 -16.22
C GLN A 794 -11.43 -12.84 -15.12
N ARG A 795 -11.21 -11.58 -15.43
CA ARG A 795 -11.61 -10.47 -14.55
C ARG A 795 -12.87 -9.84 -15.10
N ALA A 796 -13.55 -9.05 -14.27
CA ALA A 796 -14.71 -8.32 -14.75
C ALA A 796 -14.37 -7.62 -16.07
N PRO A 797 -15.22 -7.77 -17.10
CA PRO A 797 -15.03 -7.07 -18.35
C PRO A 797 -14.98 -5.57 -18.08
N PRO A 798 -14.34 -4.78 -18.95
CA PRO A 798 -14.34 -3.35 -18.81
C PRO A 798 -15.74 -2.80 -18.55
N PRO A 799 -15.83 -1.73 -17.76
CA PRO A 799 -17.08 -0.99 -17.69
C PRO A 799 -17.51 -0.55 -19.11
N PRO A 800 -18.81 -0.52 -19.43
CA PRO A 800 -19.30 -0.16 -20.76
C PRO A 800 -18.74 1.18 -21.25
N GLN A 801 -18.43 1.28 -22.55
CA GLN A 801 -18.02 2.54 -23.16
C GLN A 801 -19.04 3.64 -22.89
N GLY A 802 -18.56 4.80 -22.41
CA GLY A 802 -19.41 5.95 -22.08
C GLY A 802 -19.98 5.96 -20.65
N SER A 803 -19.59 5.01 -19.80
CA SER A 803 -19.97 4.98 -18.37
C SER A 803 -19.21 5.97 -17.48
N GLY A 804 -18.22 6.69 -18.03
CA GLY A 804 -17.33 7.56 -17.26
C GLY A 804 -16.31 6.80 -16.40
N ALA A 805 -16.40 5.46 -16.31
CA ALA A 805 -15.38 4.63 -15.70
C ALA A 805 -14.26 4.33 -16.70
N ASP A 806 -13.03 4.31 -16.20
CA ASP A 806 -11.82 4.22 -17.01
C ASP A 806 -11.77 2.94 -17.88
N GLN A 807 -11.48 3.14 -19.16
CA GLN A 807 -11.28 2.09 -20.16
C GLN A 807 -9.81 1.58 -20.14
N SER A 808 -8.89 2.17 -19.38
CA SER A 808 -7.51 1.67 -19.24
C SER A 808 -7.43 0.48 -18.27
N VAL A 809 -8.36 0.42 -17.30
CA VAL A 809 -8.67 -0.78 -16.51
C VAL A 809 -9.12 -1.97 -17.38
N ALA A 810 -9.63 -1.69 -18.58
CA ALA A 810 -10.06 -2.69 -19.57
C ALA A 810 -8.94 -3.57 -20.10
N GLY A 811 -7.69 -3.12 -19.95
CA GLY A 811 -6.53 -3.66 -20.65
C GLY A 811 -5.56 -4.42 -19.77
N PHE A 812 -5.87 -4.67 -18.50
CA PHE A 812 -4.97 -5.45 -17.66
C PHE A 812 -5.00 -6.91 -18.10
N PHE A 813 -4.04 -7.23 -18.98
CA PHE A 813 -3.70 -8.55 -19.46
C PHE A 813 -3.76 -9.53 -18.29
N THR A 814 -4.65 -10.51 -18.32
CA THR A 814 -4.26 -11.81 -17.76
C THR A 814 -3.53 -12.52 -18.89
N GLU A 815 -2.37 -13.10 -18.62
CA GLU A 815 -1.84 -14.13 -19.50
C GLU A 815 -2.42 -15.45 -19.00
N PRO A 816 -3.50 -15.96 -19.63
CA PRO A 816 -4.37 -16.98 -19.06
C PRO A 816 -3.79 -18.38 -19.24
N TYR A 817 -2.54 -18.56 -18.83
CA TYR A 817 -1.74 -19.76 -19.07
C TYR A 817 -1.15 -20.25 -17.76
N CYS A 818 -0.94 -21.56 -17.64
CA CYS A 818 -0.17 -22.12 -16.53
C CYS A 818 1.25 -21.56 -16.53
N ALA A 819 1.87 -21.45 -17.72
CA ALA A 819 3.15 -20.82 -17.92
C ALA A 819 3.14 -19.97 -19.19
N SER A 820 3.74 -18.79 -19.10
CA SER A 820 3.90 -17.89 -20.23
C SER A 820 5.29 -17.28 -20.24
N THR A 821 5.84 -17.11 -21.45
CA THR A 821 7.16 -16.52 -21.66
C THR A 821 7.12 -15.53 -22.81
N ALA A 822 7.69 -14.35 -22.59
CA ALA A 822 7.78 -13.28 -23.58
C ALA A 822 9.13 -12.58 -23.54
N GLY A 823 9.53 -11.99 -24.67
CA GLY A 823 10.77 -11.20 -24.78
C GLY A 823 12.07 -12.01 -24.76
N GLN A 824 12.03 -13.34 -24.90
CA GLN A 824 13.26 -14.14 -24.94
C GLN A 824 14.15 -13.80 -26.14
N GLN A 825 15.46 -13.77 -25.90
CA GLN A 825 16.47 -13.43 -26.89
C GLN A 825 17.69 -14.34 -26.68
N LEU A 826 18.12 -15.04 -27.72
CA LEU A 826 19.20 -16.02 -27.64
C LEU A 826 20.47 -15.39 -27.07
N GLY A 827 20.99 -15.98 -25.97
CA GLY A 827 22.16 -15.48 -25.27
C GLY A 827 21.94 -14.23 -24.40
N GLN A 828 20.69 -13.79 -24.20
CA GLN A 828 20.37 -12.62 -23.37
C GLN A 828 19.21 -12.84 -22.38
N SER A 829 18.17 -13.58 -22.76
CA SER A 829 17.00 -13.80 -21.90
C SER A 829 16.30 -15.11 -22.26
N GLY A 830 15.60 -15.69 -21.30
CA GLY A 830 14.79 -16.89 -21.46
C GLY A 830 15.53 -18.22 -21.30
N TRP A 831 16.83 -18.22 -20.96
CA TRP A 831 17.64 -19.43 -20.82
C TRP A 831 17.84 -19.88 -19.38
N GLY A 832 18.08 -21.18 -19.18
CA GLY A 832 18.27 -21.78 -17.84
C GLY A 832 17.00 -21.77 -16.98
N GLU A 833 15.85 -21.62 -17.61
CA GLU A 833 14.53 -21.52 -16.99
C GLU A 833 13.95 -22.92 -16.73
N THR A 834 13.16 -23.08 -15.67
CA THR A 834 12.52 -24.38 -15.35
C THR A 834 11.07 -24.20 -14.96
N TRP A 835 10.20 -25.02 -15.54
CA TRP A 835 8.80 -25.19 -15.17
C TRP A 835 8.49 -26.69 -15.01
N ALA A 836 8.67 -27.22 -13.81
CA ALA A 836 8.61 -28.68 -13.62
C ALA A 836 7.92 -29.12 -12.34
N ASN A 837 7.32 -30.30 -12.35
CA ASN A 837 6.61 -30.88 -11.21
C ASN A 837 5.44 -30.00 -10.70
N ASN A 838 4.91 -29.09 -11.53
CA ASN A 838 3.82 -28.22 -11.12
C ASN A 838 2.47 -28.90 -11.36
N THR A 839 1.49 -28.56 -10.54
CA THR A 839 0.08 -28.91 -10.79
C THR A 839 -0.67 -27.66 -11.22
N CYS A 840 -1.40 -27.69 -12.33
CA CYS A 840 -2.17 -26.56 -12.82
C CYS A 840 -3.61 -26.97 -13.10
N PHE A 841 -4.56 -26.31 -12.44
CA PHE A 841 -5.98 -26.37 -12.74
C PHE A 841 -6.34 -25.14 -13.57
N ILE A 842 -6.98 -25.33 -14.73
CA ILE A 842 -7.22 -24.28 -15.72
C ILE A 842 -8.48 -24.64 -16.53
N HIS A 843 -9.34 -23.69 -16.90
CA HIS A 843 -10.51 -24.01 -17.74
C HIS A 843 -10.11 -24.31 -19.18
N SER A 844 -9.25 -23.46 -19.71
CA SER A 844 -8.70 -23.52 -21.06
C SER A 844 -7.97 -24.83 -21.33
N SER A 845 -8.09 -25.34 -22.56
CA SER A 845 -7.20 -26.41 -23.03
C SER A 845 -5.83 -25.85 -23.43
N ASN A 846 -5.70 -24.58 -23.77
CA ASN A 846 -4.41 -23.96 -24.08
C ASN A 846 -3.68 -23.61 -22.78
N VAL A 847 -2.72 -24.44 -22.39
CA VAL A 847 -2.07 -24.34 -21.08
C VAL A 847 -0.81 -23.49 -21.11
N TYR A 848 -0.18 -23.32 -22.28
CA TYR A 848 1.06 -22.54 -22.46
C TYR A 848 0.98 -21.52 -23.59
N SER A 849 1.66 -20.41 -23.37
CA SER A 849 2.05 -19.45 -24.41
C SER A 849 3.53 -19.16 -24.33
N LEU A 850 4.31 -19.79 -25.22
CA LEU A 850 5.76 -19.64 -25.26
C LEU A 850 6.18 -18.83 -26.50
N GLY A 851 6.79 -17.66 -26.30
CA GLY A 851 6.93 -16.68 -27.38
C GLY A 851 7.92 -17.03 -28.51
N ASN A 852 8.99 -17.80 -28.23
CA ASN A 852 10.20 -17.80 -29.08
C ASN A 852 10.67 -19.17 -29.63
N CYS A 853 9.77 -19.98 -30.19
CA CYS A 853 10.13 -21.24 -30.89
C CYS A 853 10.31 -21.16 -32.41
N TYR A 854 10.68 -20.00 -32.97
CA TYR A 854 10.86 -19.83 -34.42
C TYR A 854 12.33 -19.68 -34.84
N VAL A 855 13.27 -19.71 -33.89
CA VAL A 855 14.71 -19.56 -34.12
C VAL A 855 15.43 -20.91 -34.07
N PRO A 856 16.59 -21.06 -34.75
CA PRO A 856 17.50 -22.18 -34.48
C PRO A 856 17.87 -22.21 -32.98
N ASP A 857 17.96 -23.40 -32.39
CA ASP A 857 18.26 -23.62 -30.96
C ASP A 857 17.24 -23.04 -29.96
N TRP A 858 15.98 -22.86 -30.38
CA TRP A 858 14.90 -22.35 -29.52
C TRP A 858 14.71 -23.10 -28.20
N GLN A 859 15.16 -24.35 -28.09
CA GLN A 859 15.17 -25.14 -26.85
C GLN A 859 15.94 -24.45 -25.71
N GLN A 860 16.84 -23.52 -26.03
CA GLN A 860 17.52 -22.68 -25.04
C GLN A 860 16.67 -21.48 -24.56
N LEU A 861 15.56 -21.17 -25.25
CA LEU A 861 14.67 -20.02 -25.00
C LEU A 861 13.31 -20.40 -24.45
N VAL A 862 13.01 -21.70 -24.40
CA VAL A 862 11.90 -22.26 -23.66
C VAL A 862 12.39 -22.74 -22.29
N PRO A 863 11.56 -22.59 -21.24
CA PRO A 863 11.82 -23.25 -19.97
C PRO A 863 11.89 -24.75 -20.16
N LEU A 864 12.76 -25.42 -19.40
CA LEU A 864 12.69 -26.86 -19.26
C LEU A 864 11.34 -27.23 -18.64
N THR A 865 10.48 -27.91 -19.41
CA THR A 865 9.19 -28.40 -18.89
C THR A 865 9.23 -29.91 -18.65
N ALA A 866 8.77 -30.37 -17.48
CA ALA A 866 8.74 -31.79 -17.16
C ALA A 866 7.80 -32.11 -15.99
N ASN A 867 7.23 -33.32 -16.00
CA ASN A 867 6.45 -33.90 -14.89
C ASN A 867 5.31 -33.00 -14.38
N ASN A 868 4.72 -32.18 -15.24
CA ASN A 868 3.61 -31.31 -14.88
C ASN A 868 2.28 -32.07 -14.93
N SER A 869 1.35 -31.72 -14.04
CA SER A 869 0.00 -32.27 -14.01
C SER A 869 -1.00 -31.18 -14.39
N PHE A 870 -1.62 -31.31 -15.56
CA PHE A 870 -2.64 -30.39 -16.05
C PHE A 870 -4.04 -30.96 -15.83
N PHE A 871 -4.91 -30.16 -15.22
CA PHE A 871 -6.33 -30.45 -15.06
C PHE A 871 -7.12 -29.40 -15.84
N THR A 872 -7.72 -29.82 -16.96
CA THR A 872 -8.48 -28.95 -17.86
C THR A 872 -9.95 -29.36 -17.93
N ASP A 873 -10.85 -28.47 -18.33
CA ASP A 873 -12.28 -28.81 -18.45
C ASP A 873 -12.54 -29.90 -19.51
N SER A 874 -11.73 -29.92 -20.58
CA SER A 874 -11.85 -30.90 -21.67
C SER A 874 -11.09 -32.20 -21.43
N GLY A 875 -10.18 -32.24 -20.44
CA GLY A 875 -9.22 -33.32 -20.27
C GLY A 875 -8.16 -33.39 -21.37
N THR A 876 -8.01 -32.33 -22.15
CA THR A 876 -6.98 -32.17 -23.18
C THR A 876 -6.18 -30.90 -22.95
N ALA A 877 -4.91 -30.90 -23.38
CA ALA A 877 -4.02 -29.76 -23.28
C ALA A 877 -3.41 -29.46 -24.64
N THR A 878 -3.33 -28.17 -24.96
CA THR A 878 -2.66 -27.64 -26.14
C THR A 878 -1.53 -26.70 -25.75
N PHE A 879 -0.47 -26.74 -26.53
CA PHE A 879 0.80 -26.09 -26.27
C PHE A 879 1.13 -25.17 -27.45
N SER A 880 1.28 -23.88 -27.16
CA SER A 880 1.63 -22.88 -28.18
C SER A 880 3.06 -22.44 -27.96
N CYS A 881 3.91 -22.60 -28.99
CA CYS A 881 5.24 -22.02 -29.00
C CYS A 881 5.66 -21.45 -30.37
N GLY A 882 5.89 -20.14 -30.45
CA GLY A 882 6.29 -19.45 -31.69
C GLY A 882 5.38 -19.81 -32.88
N LEU A 883 5.93 -20.50 -33.89
CA LEU A 883 5.17 -20.97 -35.06
C LEU A 883 4.41 -22.29 -34.83
N HIS A 884 4.70 -22.99 -33.74
CA HIS A 884 4.07 -24.26 -33.39
C HIS A 884 2.85 -24.00 -32.50
N LEU A 885 1.69 -23.82 -33.12
CA LEU A 885 0.46 -23.47 -32.42
C LEU A 885 -0.43 -24.69 -32.20
N GLY A 886 -0.88 -24.87 -30.96
CA GLY A 886 -1.93 -25.84 -30.63
C GLY A 886 -1.51 -27.30 -30.69
N MET A 887 -0.23 -27.63 -30.48
CA MET A 887 0.23 -29.02 -30.36
C MET A 887 -0.46 -29.69 -29.19
N ASP A 888 -0.83 -30.97 -29.31
CA ASP A 888 -1.29 -31.75 -28.17
C ASP A 888 -0.11 -32.22 -27.28
N LEU A 889 -0.42 -32.80 -26.11
CA LEU A 889 0.61 -33.28 -25.17
C LEU A 889 1.54 -34.33 -25.79
N GLN A 890 1.04 -35.22 -26.64
CA GLN A 890 1.87 -36.27 -27.25
C GLN A 890 2.84 -35.67 -28.27
N GLN A 891 2.38 -34.71 -29.06
CA GLN A 891 3.19 -33.95 -30.02
C GLN A 891 4.25 -33.11 -29.31
N TRP A 892 3.88 -32.45 -28.21
CA TRP A 892 4.79 -31.67 -27.37
C TRP A 892 5.87 -32.55 -26.72
N GLN A 893 5.49 -33.73 -26.24
CA GLN A 893 6.43 -34.74 -25.73
C GLN A 893 7.34 -35.32 -26.81
N ALA A 894 6.86 -35.47 -28.04
CA ALA A 894 7.65 -35.99 -29.14
C ALA A 894 8.83 -35.08 -29.52
N ILE A 895 8.76 -33.77 -29.21
CA ILE A 895 9.86 -32.82 -29.42
C ILE A 895 10.77 -32.63 -28.19
N GLY A 896 10.54 -33.41 -27.12
CA GLY A 896 11.39 -33.48 -25.93
C GLY A 896 10.94 -32.65 -24.73
N GLU A 897 9.80 -31.95 -24.84
CA GLU A 897 9.25 -31.11 -23.76
C GLU A 897 8.20 -31.87 -22.93
N ASP A 898 7.99 -31.46 -21.67
CA ASP A 898 6.98 -32.04 -20.77
C ASP A 898 7.05 -33.58 -20.63
N ALA A 899 8.27 -34.11 -20.63
CA ALA A 899 8.49 -35.52 -20.35
C ALA A 899 7.88 -35.89 -18.98
N GLY A 900 7.05 -36.94 -18.96
CA GLY A 900 6.34 -37.40 -17.76
C GLY A 900 5.13 -36.57 -17.36
N SER A 901 4.82 -35.47 -18.05
CA SER A 901 3.63 -34.67 -17.78
C SER A 901 2.34 -35.40 -18.20
N THR A 902 1.24 -35.07 -17.52
CA THR A 902 -0.08 -35.68 -17.75
C THR A 902 -1.16 -34.61 -17.88
N VAL A 903 -2.21 -34.90 -18.66
CA VAL A 903 -3.44 -34.11 -18.70
C VAL A 903 -4.65 -34.97 -18.38
N ALA A 904 -5.58 -34.43 -17.57
CA ALA A 904 -6.83 -35.08 -17.23
C ALA A 904 -7.95 -34.05 -17.03
N THR A 905 -9.21 -34.49 -16.99
CA THR A 905 -10.33 -33.65 -16.55
C THR A 905 -10.21 -33.35 -15.07
N THR A 906 -10.60 -32.14 -14.64
CA THR A 906 -10.71 -31.79 -13.21
C THR A 906 -11.61 -32.80 -12.47
N PRO A 907 -11.08 -33.59 -11.51
CA PRO A 907 -11.82 -34.72 -10.94
C PRO A 907 -13.03 -34.32 -10.09
N SER A 908 -12.93 -33.17 -9.41
CA SER A 908 -13.96 -32.54 -8.60
C SER A 908 -13.64 -31.06 -8.44
N LEU A 909 -14.64 -30.24 -8.07
CA LEU A 909 -14.43 -28.84 -7.71
C LEU A 909 -13.47 -28.69 -6.52
N SER A 910 -13.51 -29.63 -5.55
CA SER A 910 -12.62 -29.61 -4.37
C SER A 910 -11.16 -29.96 -4.69
N ALA A 911 -10.88 -30.64 -5.82
CA ALA A 911 -9.55 -31.17 -6.12
C ALA A 911 -8.46 -30.08 -6.15
N ALA A 912 -8.79 -28.90 -6.69
CA ALA A 912 -7.88 -27.76 -6.72
C ALA A 912 -7.54 -27.26 -5.30
N VAL A 913 -8.56 -27.13 -4.45
CA VAL A 913 -8.42 -26.69 -3.05
C VAL A 913 -7.60 -27.71 -2.24
N GLU A 914 -7.86 -28.99 -2.44
CA GLU A 914 -7.13 -30.06 -1.77
C GLU A 914 -5.67 -30.14 -2.22
N ALA A 915 -5.39 -29.96 -3.51
CA ALA A 915 -4.01 -29.89 -4.01
C ALA A 915 -3.26 -28.70 -3.42
N ALA A 916 -3.88 -27.52 -3.42
CA ALA A 916 -3.33 -26.31 -2.80
C ALA A 916 -3.11 -26.47 -1.29
N ASN A 917 -3.97 -27.21 -0.58
CA ASN A 917 -3.75 -27.51 0.83
C ASN A 917 -2.61 -28.53 1.04
N ARG A 918 -2.52 -29.56 0.19
CA ARG A 918 -1.47 -30.59 0.29
C ARG A 918 -0.07 -30.04 0.05
N VAL A 919 0.11 -29.14 -0.91
CA VAL A 919 1.44 -28.59 -1.22
C VAL A 919 2.04 -27.83 -0.03
N LEU A 920 1.20 -27.28 0.85
CA LEU A 920 1.59 -26.51 2.03
C LEU A 920 1.77 -27.35 3.32
N GLN A 921 1.54 -28.66 3.24
CA GLN A 921 1.66 -29.60 4.36
C GLN A 921 2.99 -30.35 4.39
N TRP A 922 3.91 -30.01 3.48
CA TRP A 922 5.22 -30.66 3.33
C TRP A 922 6.27 -30.14 4.31
#